data_AF-A0A1I1YJV0-F1
#
_entry.id   AF-A0A1I1YJV0-F1
#
_cell.length_a   1.000
_cell.length_b   1.000
_cell.length_c   1.000
_cell.angle_alpha   90.00
_cell.angle_beta   90.00
_cell.angle_gamma   90.00
#
_symmetry.space_group_name_H-M   'P 1'
#
loop_
_entity.id
_entity.type
_entity.pdbx_description
1 polymer ?
#
loop_
_entity_poly.entity_id
_entity_poly.type
_entity_poly.pdbx_seq_one_letter_code
_entity_poly.pdbx_strand_id
1 'polypeptide(L)'
;MKRLSLIGSWKRLGVQVGLLAGVGIAFIGGSEPPPAAAAPQCVEEGQCTFVKPLFLIVADYSTSMNTMFDANQTRWEAAVSAIVAMVDADNGYLQGNVLLGLMRFGHDPNVGQTGTLIQNDSSGITDGQKIDVGFYDEQAPDKAYYQCNGEAIKNAIMTVPAPINGSLTGIGTWTKGAMDKAKAYIHQTWADHPNDKQQRKAAIVLLTDGQWTDPSGTQSPGPANQNPSITAKDLFDNDKVPTYVVAIGEAMGKMFADEIAMNGGTGTAYDAANPQQLIDALKMVVQAIINDVIQPVCAPGLPRIMVLLDASSSMLNINNGNQAGPMGMTGWDAARDALAGANSLFDQVVMGNQAVENLVHLGLAVFGYNMPAPGEQKLLVDYGPCMKDNFAWALDPNTSCEAPGCTDPWGGPPITWTFKDGSANDPPGFDAQTLSHMPKCDFAGNLPEACVGSGTYTHLGLQLVQQNITDYKAACADPLFPYPCDANTKFINILVTDGDYQSTDAQVQAPLQAMYNAGVTTYVIGFGDLVNSPQSMTKLNNMANWGSGGSEMYYDANNQAALEAALANIIEQITFDPCCGFVNCALNPEPDTNEPDPLPPETTSTTSESETDTDTATATDTDTTDTGVTATDTDSTDTDTPVTTTETTDGTSAGPTTDTPPTTTDTPTTSDGTGTSESDTGEPTTGTNPTGGNVGETDGTDTEAGTDSDNPDSATSGQTDSAGGCGCKVDDAEGQTRGLLASLFTFGLAGFIRRRRRA
;
A
#
# COMPACT_ATOMS: atom_id res chain seq x y z
N MET A 1 -64.21 -18.11 -0.60
CA MET A 1 -64.30 -19.59 -0.70
C MET A 1 -62.86 -20.13 -0.62
N LYS A 2 -62.54 -21.15 0.20
CA LYS A 2 -62.34 -22.57 -0.19
C LYS A 2 -61.57 -22.74 -1.53
N ARG A 3 -60.48 -23.53 -1.63
CA ARG A 3 -59.83 -24.51 -0.71
C ARG A 3 -58.45 -24.96 -1.27
N LEU A 4 -57.50 -25.37 -0.39
CA LEU A 4 -56.44 -26.43 -0.50
C LEU A 4 -55.53 -26.48 -1.77
N SER A 5 -54.19 -26.64 -1.73
CA SER A 5 -53.22 -27.45 -0.92
C SER A 5 -52.92 -28.86 -1.47
N LEU A 6 -51.74 -29.42 -1.13
CA LEU A 6 -51.11 -30.74 -1.44
C LEU A 6 -50.10 -30.78 -2.62
N ILE A 7 -49.00 -31.57 -2.65
CA ILE A 7 -48.07 -32.11 -1.61
C ILE A 7 -46.79 -32.71 -2.27
N GLY A 8 -45.69 -32.92 -1.52
CA GLY A 8 -44.54 -33.79 -1.90
C GLY A 8 -43.28 -33.02 -2.35
N SER A 9 -42.08 -33.07 -1.74
CA SER A 9 -41.35 -34.04 -0.89
C SER A 9 -40.70 -35.23 -1.61
N TRP A 10 -39.36 -35.29 -1.57
CA TRP A 10 -38.57 -36.51 -1.33
C TRP A 10 -37.14 -36.16 -0.85
N LYS A 11 -36.53 -37.05 -0.04
CA LYS A 11 -35.17 -36.95 0.50
C LYS A 11 -34.45 -38.30 0.36
N ARG A 12 -33.15 -38.25 0.01
CA ARG A 12 -32.04 -39.18 0.33
C ARG A 12 -32.31 -40.70 0.37
N LEU A 13 -31.50 -41.47 -0.37
CA LEU A 13 -30.51 -42.44 0.18
C LEU A 13 -29.76 -43.19 -0.95
N GLY A 14 -28.52 -43.62 -0.70
CA GLY A 14 -27.70 -44.43 -1.62
C GLY A 14 -26.22 -44.04 -1.60
N VAL A 15 -25.41 -44.74 -0.79
CA VAL A 15 -23.98 -44.47 -0.55
C VAL A 15 -23.20 -45.79 -0.49
N GLN A 16 -21.89 -45.72 -0.79
CA GLN A 16 -20.75 -46.40 -0.12
C GLN A 16 -19.82 -47.37 -0.92
N VAL A 17 -18.53 -47.26 -0.56
CA VAL A 17 -17.36 -48.16 -0.73
C VAL A 17 -16.72 -48.36 -2.11
N GLY A 18 -15.47 -47.92 -2.21
CA GLY A 18 -14.42 -48.38 -3.14
C GLY A 18 -13.10 -47.70 -2.76
N LEU A 19 -12.21 -48.38 -2.01
CA LEU A 19 -11.17 -47.74 -1.20
C LEU A 19 -9.74 -48.20 -1.55
N LEU A 20 -8.81 -47.23 -1.60
CA LEU A 20 -7.34 -47.33 -1.48
C LEU A 20 -6.56 -48.40 -2.28
N ALA A 21 -5.75 -47.90 -3.22
CA ALA A 21 -4.35 -48.28 -3.39
C ALA A 21 -3.55 -46.99 -3.69
N GLY A 22 -2.25 -46.92 -3.40
CA GLY A 22 -1.48 -45.67 -3.51
C GLY A 22 0.01 -45.86 -3.77
N VAL A 23 0.78 -44.78 -3.53
CA VAL A 23 2.24 -44.60 -3.72
C VAL A 23 2.67 -44.24 -5.16
N GLY A 24 2.85 -42.93 -5.37
CA GLY A 24 4.11 -42.35 -5.85
C GLY A 24 4.46 -42.36 -7.35
N ILE A 25 4.49 -41.16 -7.94
CA ILE A 25 5.65 -40.51 -8.61
C ILE A 25 5.25 -39.05 -8.95
N ALA A 26 6.21 -38.14 -9.09
CA ALA A 26 6.00 -36.69 -9.24
C ALA A 26 6.50 -36.13 -10.59
N PHE A 27 6.33 -34.80 -10.79
CA PHE A 27 6.61 -34.01 -12.01
C PHE A 27 5.63 -34.29 -13.17
N ILE A 28 5.21 -33.33 -14.01
CA ILE A 28 5.81 -32.05 -14.44
C ILE A 28 4.73 -30.93 -14.53
N GLY A 29 5.10 -29.66 -14.34
CA GLY A 29 4.64 -28.59 -15.25
C GLY A 29 3.88 -27.39 -14.69
N GLY A 30 3.13 -27.52 -13.59
CA GLY A 30 2.44 -26.39 -12.98
C GLY A 30 3.28 -25.75 -11.87
N SER A 31 3.71 -24.50 -12.05
CA SER A 31 4.29 -23.72 -10.96
C SER A 31 3.19 -23.32 -9.97
N GLU A 32 3.28 -23.84 -8.75
CA GLU A 32 2.58 -23.27 -7.60
C GLU A 32 2.93 -21.78 -7.47
N PRO A 33 2.04 -20.92 -6.92
CA PRO A 33 2.43 -19.56 -6.55
C PRO A 33 3.69 -19.64 -5.67
N PRO A 34 4.68 -18.74 -5.86
CA PRO A 34 5.94 -18.83 -5.15
C PRO A 34 5.65 -18.89 -3.64
N PRO A 35 6.21 -19.89 -2.92
CA PRO A 35 5.86 -20.08 -1.51
C PRO A 35 6.23 -18.82 -0.75
N ALA A 36 5.22 -18.10 -0.24
CA ALA A 36 5.38 -16.85 0.47
C ALA A 36 6.50 -17.02 1.51
N ALA A 37 7.63 -16.34 1.26
CA ALA A 37 8.94 -16.75 1.78
C ALA A 37 8.85 -16.94 3.29
N ALA A 38 8.98 -18.20 3.74
CA ALA A 38 8.40 -18.67 4.99
C ALA A 38 8.64 -17.68 6.14
N ALA A 39 7.56 -17.01 6.56
CA ALA A 39 7.63 -15.88 7.46
C ALA A 39 8.44 -16.28 8.71
N PRO A 40 9.41 -15.46 9.17
CA PRO A 40 10.26 -15.82 10.30
C PRO A 40 9.39 -16.31 11.48
N GLN A 41 9.68 -17.51 11.99
CA GLN A 41 8.83 -18.21 12.97
C GLN A 41 8.57 -17.44 14.28
N CYS A 42 9.29 -16.33 14.47
CA CYS A 42 9.01 -15.29 15.43
C CYS A 42 9.50 -13.97 14.84
N VAL A 43 8.68 -12.91 14.92
CA VAL A 43 9.08 -11.53 14.61
C VAL A 43 8.98 -10.76 15.92
N GLU A 44 10.10 -10.43 16.56
CA GLU A 44 10.09 -9.65 17.82
C GLU A 44 9.80 -8.16 17.57
N GLU A 45 9.22 -7.48 18.56
CA GLU A 45 8.96 -6.05 18.47
C GLU A 45 10.26 -5.23 18.43
N GLY A 46 10.51 -4.58 17.29
CA GLY A 46 11.64 -3.71 17.00
C GLY A 46 11.25 -2.49 16.16
N GLN A 47 12.23 -1.78 15.60
CA GLN A 47 12.00 -0.47 14.95
C GLN A 47 11.17 -0.52 13.65
N CYS A 48 11.10 -1.67 12.98
CA CYS A 48 10.30 -1.89 11.76
C CYS A 48 9.22 -2.96 11.94
N THR A 49 8.56 -2.94 13.09
CA THR A 49 7.41 -3.80 13.41
C THR A 49 6.37 -3.00 14.16
N PHE A 50 5.09 -3.27 13.96
CA PHE A 50 4.02 -2.62 14.71
C PHE A 50 3.91 -3.16 16.14
N VAL A 51 3.25 -2.38 17.01
CA VAL A 51 2.94 -2.79 18.39
C VAL A 51 1.83 -3.85 18.34
N LYS A 52 2.21 -5.12 18.57
CA LYS A 52 1.37 -6.31 18.42
C LYS A 52 0.12 -6.25 19.30
N PRO A 53 -1.10 -6.44 18.78
CA PRO A 53 -2.30 -6.42 19.61
C PRO A 53 -2.33 -7.60 20.59
N LEU A 54 -3.03 -7.38 21.72
CA LEU A 54 -3.33 -8.42 22.70
C LEU A 54 -4.53 -9.24 22.21
N PHE A 55 -4.38 -10.55 22.00
CA PHE A 55 -5.44 -11.39 21.43
C PHE A 55 -5.82 -12.56 22.35
N LEU A 56 -6.92 -12.44 23.09
CA LEU A 56 -7.35 -13.44 24.07
C LEU A 56 -8.36 -14.43 23.47
N ILE A 57 -7.97 -15.70 23.41
CA ILE A 57 -8.86 -16.82 23.10
C ILE A 57 -9.57 -17.24 24.38
N VAL A 58 -10.91 -17.24 24.38
CA VAL A 58 -11.76 -17.60 25.52
C VAL A 58 -12.60 -18.81 25.14
N ALA A 59 -12.18 -19.99 25.59
CA ALA A 59 -12.76 -21.27 25.19
C ALA A 59 -13.69 -21.85 26.28
N ASP A 60 -14.90 -22.19 25.86
CA ASP A 60 -15.89 -22.91 26.66
C ASP A 60 -15.42 -24.33 26.98
N TYR A 61 -15.44 -24.69 28.27
CA TYR A 61 -15.06 -26.00 28.80
C TYR A 61 -16.25 -26.63 29.57
N SER A 62 -17.48 -26.24 29.23
CA SER A 62 -18.71 -26.87 29.73
C SER A 62 -18.85 -28.33 29.26
N THR A 63 -19.68 -29.10 29.97
CA THR A 63 -19.90 -30.53 29.62
C THR A 63 -20.74 -30.75 28.36
N SER A 64 -21.39 -29.71 27.82
CA SER A 64 -22.01 -29.77 26.48
C SER A 64 -20.98 -29.93 25.36
N MET A 65 -19.74 -29.44 25.56
CA MET A 65 -18.64 -29.60 24.61
C MET A 65 -18.23 -31.07 24.38
N ASN A 66 -18.60 -31.99 25.27
CA ASN A 66 -18.42 -33.43 25.07
C ASN A 66 -19.45 -34.06 24.10
N THR A 67 -20.43 -33.29 23.62
CA THR A 67 -21.37 -33.74 22.60
C THR A 67 -20.65 -33.94 21.27
N MET A 68 -21.00 -35.01 20.55
CA MET A 68 -20.51 -35.25 19.20
C MET A 68 -20.85 -34.06 18.28
N PHE A 69 -19.85 -33.56 17.55
CA PHE A 69 -20.02 -32.49 16.56
C PHE A 69 -20.16 -33.07 15.15
N ASP A 70 -19.45 -34.16 14.87
CA ASP A 70 -19.65 -34.99 13.68
C ASP A 70 -19.76 -36.49 14.05
N ALA A 71 -19.39 -37.42 13.15
CA ALA A 71 -19.43 -38.85 13.41
C ALA A 71 -18.26 -39.37 14.28
N ASN A 72 -17.15 -38.63 14.38
CA ASN A 72 -15.87 -39.08 14.93
C ASN A 72 -15.29 -38.17 16.03
N GLN A 73 -15.74 -36.91 16.12
CA GLN A 73 -15.15 -35.87 16.97
C GLN A 73 -16.21 -35.13 17.81
N THR A 74 -15.88 -34.85 19.07
CA THR A 74 -16.66 -33.98 19.97
C THR A 74 -16.45 -32.49 19.68
N ARG A 75 -17.35 -31.62 20.19
CA ARG A 75 -17.17 -30.15 20.08
C ARG A 75 -15.88 -29.68 20.77
N TRP A 76 -15.49 -30.31 21.89
CA TRP A 76 -14.22 -30.04 22.57
C TRP A 76 -13.02 -30.36 21.69
N GLU A 77 -12.91 -31.59 21.18
CA GLU A 77 -11.80 -32.01 20.33
C GLU A 77 -11.71 -31.17 19.04
N ALA A 78 -12.85 -30.77 18.48
CA ALA A 78 -12.93 -29.88 17.33
C ALA A 78 -12.47 -28.45 17.66
N ALA A 79 -12.84 -27.90 18.82
CA ALA A 79 -12.38 -26.59 19.27
C ALA A 79 -10.86 -26.58 19.57
N VAL A 80 -10.34 -27.63 20.20
CA VAL A 80 -8.88 -27.85 20.37
C VAL A 80 -8.19 -27.85 18.99
N SER A 81 -8.72 -28.64 18.05
CA SER A 81 -8.18 -28.74 16.68
C SER A 81 -8.22 -27.41 15.93
N ALA A 82 -9.30 -26.65 16.08
CA ALA A 82 -9.50 -25.39 15.39
C ALA A 82 -8.65 -24.24 15.99
N ILE A 83 -8.44 -24.22 17.31
CA ILE A 83 -7.49 -23.31 17.96
C ILE A 83 -6.05 -23.59 17.47
N VAL A 84 -5.65 -24.86 17.40
CA VAL A 84 -4.35 -25.26 16.84
C VAL A 84 -4.22 -24.82 15.37
N ALA A 85 -5.23 -25.12 14.54
CA ALA A 85 -5.25 -24.74 13.14
C ALA A 85 -5.29 -23.22 12.91
N MET A 86 -5.83 -22.44 13.85
CA MET A 86 -5.83 -20.97 13.82
C MET A 86 -4.44 -20.40 14.16
N VAL A 87 -3.71 -21.00 15.10
CA VAL A 87 -2.34 -20.59 15.46
C VAL A 87 -1.35 -20.90 14.34
N ASP A 88 -1.51 -22.05 13.68
CA ASP A 88 -0.66 -22.48 12.55
C ASP A 88 -1.15 -21.96 11.18
N ALA A 89 -2.26 -21.21 11.14
CA ALA A 89 -2.79 -20.63 9.91
C ALA A 89 -1.82 -19.62 9.28
N ASP A 90 -1.87 -19.53 7.95
CA ASP A 90 -1.24 -18.49 7.16
C ASP A 90 0.27 -18.35 7.48
N ASN A 91 0.95 -19.51 7.46
CA ASN A 91 2.34 -19.73 7.85
C ASN A 91 2.69 -19.31 9.30
N GLY A 92 1.70 -19.37 10.20
CA GLY A 92 1.84 -18.94 11.59
C GLY A 92 1.72 -17.43 11.77
N TYR A 93 0.93 -16.75 10.93
CA TYR A 93 0.79 -15.30 10.96
C TYR A 93 0.54 -14.78 12.38
N LEU A 94 -0.46 -15.33 13.10
CA LEU A 94 -0.80 -14.90 14.46
C LEU A 94 0.39 -14.98 15.43
N GLN A 95 1.10 -16.10 15.47
CA GLN A 95 2.21 -16.28 16.43
C GLN A 95 3.44 -15.40 16.12
N GLY A 96 3.56 -14.87 14.90
CA GLY A 96 4.52 -13.83 14.58
C GLY A 96 4.02 -12.42 14.91
N ASN A 97 2.71 -12.15 14.78
CA ASN A 97 2.14 -10.80 14.63
C ASN A 97 1.23 -10.32 15.78
N VAL A 98 0.80 -11.19 16.69
CA VAL A 98 -0.03 -10.80 17.85
C VAL A 98 0.50 -11.43 19.15
N LEU A 99 0.18 -10.82 20.28
CA LEU A 99 0.44 -11.42 21.59
C LEU A 99 -0.76 -12.28 21.97
N LEU A 100 -0.62 -13.60 21.83
CA LEU A 100 -1.72 -14.53 22.10
C LEU A 100 -1.91 -14.77 23.60
N GLY A 101 -3.16 -14.99 24.00
CA GLY A 101 -3.52 -15.50 25.32
C GLY A 101 -4.58 -16.60 25.19
N LEU A 102 -4.59 -17.54 26.13
CA LEU A 102 -5.59 -18.62 26.20
C LEU A 102 -6.21 -18.67 27.59
N MET A 103 -7.53 -18.56 27.64
CA MET A 103 -8.35 -18.76 28.83
C MET A 103 -9.42 -19.84 28.56
N ARG A 104 -9.67 -20.70 29.53
CA ARG A 104 -10.84 -21.59 29.57
C ARG A 104 -11.79 -21.22 30.69
N PHE A 105 -13.07 -21.52 30.50
CA PHE A 105 -14.10 -21.25 31.51
C PHE A 105 -15.14 -22.37 31.63
N GLY A 106 -15.75 -22.46 32.81
CA GLY A 106 -16.82 -23.40 33.13
C GLY A 106 -17.84 -22.71 34.03
N HIS A 107 -18.05 -23.24 35.24
CA HIS A 107 -18.88 -22.65 36.30
C HIS A 107 -18.12 -22.65 37.63
N ASP A 108 -18.54 -21.80 38.57
CA ASP A 108 -18.09 -21.81 39.96
C ASP A 108 -18.95 -22.82 40.77
N PRO A 109 -18.39 -23.94 41.26
CA PRO A 109 -19.15 -24.96 41.96
C PRO A 109 -19.57 -24.55 43.38
N ASN A 110 -19.08 -23.43 43.93
CA ASN A 110 -19.42 -22.97 45.28
C ASN A 110 -19.35 -21.44 45.42
N VAL A 111 -20.18 -20.77 44.62
CA VAL A 111 -20.35 -19.31 44.49
C VAL A 111 -20.15 -18.54 45.79
N GLY A 112 -19.01 -17.86 45.90
CA GLY A 112 -18.64 -17.03 47.05
C GLY A 112 -17.61 -17.64 48.01
N GLN A 113 -17.08 -18.82 47.71
CA GLN A 113 -15.77 -19.28 48.21
C GLN A 113 -14.72 -19.10 47.11
N THR A 114 -13.47 -18.86 47.48
CA THR A 114 -12.34 -18.72 46.53
C THR A 114 -11.44 -19.94 46.57
N GLY A 115 -10.77 -20.24 45.46
CA GLY A 115 -9.93 -21.43 45.31
C GLY A 115 -10.75 -22.72 45.11
N THR A 116 -11.98 -22.60 44.61
CA THR A 116 -12.90 -23.72 44.38
C THR A 116 -12.53 -24.47 43.10
N LEU A 117 -12.48 -25.81 43.16
CA LEU A 117 -12.20 -26.67 42.00
C LEU A 117 -13.45 -27.47 41.62
N ILE A 118 -13.67 -27.63 40.32
CA ILE A 118 -14.78 -28.43 39.78
C ILE A 118 -14.59 -29.91 40.16
N GLN A 119 -15.61 -30.50 40.78
CA GLN A 119 -15.50 -31.87 41.30
C GLN A 119 -15.35 -32.91 40.18
N ASN A 120 -14.33 -33.76 40.29
CA ASN A 120 -13.95 -34.81 39.33
C ASN A 120 -13.41 -34.30 37.98
N ASP A 121 -13.23 -32.98 37.80
CA ASP A 121 -12.43 -32.43 36.69
C ASP A 121 -10.94 -32.37 37.05
N SER A 122 -10.07 -32.42 36.05
CA SER A 122 -8.61 -32.41 36.20
C SER A 122 -7.91 -31.25 35.47
N SER A 123 -8.66 -30.31 34.86
CA SER A 123 -8.09 -29.26 34.01
C SER A 123 -7.57 -28.02 34.78
N GLY A 124 -7.81 -27.97 36.09
CA GLY A 124 -7.35 -26.92 36.99
C GLY A 124 -8.18 -25.63 36.98
N ILE A 125 -9.36 -25.61 36.34
CA ILE A 125 -10.29 -24.48 36.42
C ILE A 125 -10.64 -24.20 37.89
N THR A 126 -10.45 -22.95 38.30
CA THR A 126 -10.60 -22.48 39.68
C THR A 126 -11.57 -21.30 39.69
N ASP A 127 -12.58 -21.30 40.58
CA ASP A 127 -13.63 -20.27 40.65
C ASP A 127 -14.31 -20.00 39.28
N GLY A 128 -14.37 -21.04 38.44
CA GLY A 128 -15.01 -21.04 37.12
C GLY A 128 -14.17 -20.58 35.93
N GLN A 129 -12.91 -20.14 36.10
CA GLN A 129 -12.01 -19.80 34.98
C GLN A 129 -10.58 -20.34 35.16
N LYS A 130 -9.78 -20.30 34.10
CA LYS A 130 -8.31 -20.44 34.15
C LYS A 130 -7.66 -19.74 32.96
N ILE A 131 -6.68 -18.87 33.20
CA ILE A 131 -5.70 -18.49 32.18
C ILE A 131 -4.74 -19.67 32.05
N ASP A 132 -4.70 -20.33 30.89
CA ASP A 132 -3.75 -21.40 30.61
C ASP A 132 -2.45 -20.86 29.99
N VAL A 133 -2.54 -19.75 29.24
CA VAL A 133 -1.40 -18.98 28.72
C VAL A 133 -1.72 -17.49 28.78
N GLY A 134 -0.87 -16.69 29.42
CA GLY A 134 -0.98 -15.23 29.46
C GLY A 134 -0.31 -14.54 28.27
N PHE A 135 -0.51 -13.24 28.13
CA PHE A 135 0.24 -12.41 27.16
C PHE A 135 1.69 -12.15 27.61
N TYR A 136 1.96 -12.24 28.91
CA TYR A 136 3.19 -11.79 29.53
C TYR A 136 3.51 -12.57 30.81
N ASP A 137 4.76 -12.47 31.26
CA ASP A 137 5.18 -13.10 32.51
C ASP A 137 4.76 -12.25 33.72
N GLU A 138 3.69 -12.66 34.41
CA GLU A 138 3.22 -11.98 35.62
C GLU A 138 4.23 -12.01 36.78
N GLN A 139 5.19 -12.95 36.78
CA GLN A 139 6.17 -13.17 37.85
C GLN A 139 7.54 -12.51 37.58
N ALA A 140 7.86 -12.22 36.32
CA ALA A 140 9.10 -11.55 35.94
C ALA A 140 9.17 -10.11 36.48
N PRO A 141 10.34 -9.60 36.93
CA PRO A 141 10.46 -8.24 37.47
C PRO A 141 10.19 -7.11 36.47
N ASP A 142 10.37 -7.40 35.18
CA ASP A 142 10.18 -6.52 34.02
C ASP A 142 8.85 -6.77 33.28
N LYS A 143 8.08 -7.78 33.72
CA LYS A 143 6.76 -8.16 33.17
C LYS A 143 6.74 -8.49 31.68
N ALA A 144 7.87 -8.91 31.11
CA ALA A 144 8.04 -9.04 29.66
C ALA A 144 6.92 -9.83 28.94
N TYR A 145 6.44 -9.28 27.83
CA TYR A 145 5.48 -9.92 26.92
C TYR A 145 6.07 -11.18 26.25
N TYR A 146 5.27 -12.23 26.13
CA TYR A 146 5.63 -13.44 25.40
C TYR A 146 5.45 -13.24 23.89
N GLN A 147 6.43 -12.61 23.26
CA GLN A 147 6.40 -12.14 21.86
C GLN A 147 5.89 -13.15 20.82
N CYS A 148 6.18 -14.44 21.00
CA CYS A 148 5.91 -15.49 20.02
C CYS A 148 5.50 -16.81 20.70
N ASN A 149 4.33 -16.79 21.36
CA ASN A 149 3.87 -17.88 22.24
C ASN A 149 2.86 -18.86 21.61
N GLY A 150 2.68 -18.86 20.28
CA GLY A 150 1.76 -19.79 19.59
C GLY A 150 1.99 -21.26 19.94
N GLU A 151 3.23 -21.71 19.98
CA GLU A 151 3.56 -23.08 20.40
C GLU A 151 3.17 -23.36 21.87
N ALA A 152 3.21 -22.36 22.76
CA ALA A 152 2.70 -22.50 24.13
C ALA A 152 1.17 -22.61 24.17
N ILE A 153 0.44 -21.83 23.35
CA ILE A 153 -1.02 -21.94 23.18
C ILE A 153 -1.40 -23.36 22.74
N LYS A 154 -0.70 -23.90 21.72
CA LYS A 154 -0.94 -25.26 21.20
C LYS A 154 -0.66 -26.33 22.26
N ASN A 155 0.49 -26.29 22.93
CA ASN A 155 0.81 -27.28 23.96
C ASN A 155 -0.13 -27.19 25.19
N ALA A 156 -0.59 -25.99 25.56
CA ALA A 156 -1.57 -25.82 26.61
C ALA A 156 -2.93 -26.43 26.21
N ILE A 157 -3.48 -26.10 25.04
CA ILE A 157 -4.81 -26.58 24.65
C ILE A 157 -4.84 -28.09 24.33
N MET A 158 -3.77 -28.65 23.74
CA MET A 158 -3.68 -30.08 23.41
C MET A 158 -3.47 -31.00 24.64
N THR A 159 -2.99 -30.46 25.77
CA THR A 159 -2.80 -31.26 27.00
C THR A 159 -4.00 -31.22 27.95
N VAL A 160 -5.01 -30.41 27.66
CA VAL A 160 -6.25 -30.34 28.43
C VAL A 160 -7.18 -31.51 28.06
N PRO A 161 -7.56 -32.38 29.02
CA PRO A 161 -8.48 -33.49 28.76
C PRO A 161 -9.90 -33.00 28.47
N ALA A 162 -10.78 -33.88 28.00
CA ALA A 162 -12.19 -33.56 27.82
C ALA A 162 -12.90 -33.25 29.16
N PRO A 163 -13.82 -32.25 29.24
CA PRO A 163 -14.55 -31.85 30.45
C PRO A 163 -15.08 -33.02 31.28
N ILE A 164 -14.68 -33.11 32.56
CA ILE A 164 -14.97 -34.25 33.47
C ILE A 164 -14.80 -35.62 32.74
N ASN A 165 -13.69 -35.80 32.04
CA ASN A 165 -13.31 -37.02 31.33
C ASN A 165 -14.36 -37.51 30.30
N GLY A 166 -15.06 -36.58 29.64
CA GLY A 166 -16.07 -36.89 28.62
C GLY A 166 -17.52 -36.98 29.13
N SER A 167 -17.81 -36.57 30.38
CA SER A 167 -19.18 -36.55 30.91
C SER A 167 -20.06 -35.53 30.17
N LEU A 168 -21.25 -35.92 29.73
CA LEU A 168 -22.22 -34.99 29.11
C LEU A 168 -22.91 -34.06 30.13
N THR A 169 -22.63 -34.20 31.43
CA THR A 169 -23.21 -33.37 32.50
C THR A 169 -22.20 -33.11 33.64
N GLY A 170 -22.13 -31.88 34.12
CA GLY A 170 -21.41 -31.51 35.35
C GLY A 170 -20.63 -30.20 35.30
N ILE A 171 -20.48 -29.55 34.14
CA ILE A 171 -19.95 -28.19 34.02
C ILE A 171 -20.91 -27.33 33.21
N GLY A 172 -21.43 -26.26 33.81
CA GLY A 172 -22.22 -25.22 33.14
C GLY A 172 -21.35 -24.14 32.48
N THR A 173 -22.01 -23.22 31.77
CA THR A 173 -21.39 -22.26 30.84
C THR A 173 -21.47 -20.84 31.40
N TRP A 174 -20.69 -20.50 32.43
CA TRP A 174 -20.73 -19.17 33.07
C TRP A 174 -19.92 -18.11 32.29
N THR A 175 -20.39 -17.81 31.08
CA THR A 175 -19.76 -16.88 30.13
C THR A 175 -19.54 -15.48 30.73
N LYS A 176 -20.38 -15.02 31.68
CA LYS A 176 -20.19 -13.74 32.36
C LYS A 176 -18.91 -13.70 33.20
N GLY A 177 -18.67 -14.74 34.00
CA GLY A 177 -17.43 -14.87 34.77
C GLY A 177 -16.20 -14.91 33.87
N ALA A 178 -16.31 -15.57 32.71
CA ALA A 178 -15.28 -15.55 31.66
C ALA A 178 -15.02 -14.12 31.14
N MET A 179 -16.05 -13.41 30.68
CA MET A 179 -15.88 -12.04 30.15
C MET A 179 -15.38 -11.06 31.22
N ASP A 180 -15.82 -11.19 32.48
CA ASP A 180 -15.34 -10.37 33.60
C ASP A 180 -13.86 -10.65 33.91
N LYS A 181 -13.44 -11.93 33.90
CA LYS A 181 -12.04 -12.32 34.07
C LYS A 181 -11.17 -11.85 32.90
N ALA A 182 -11.67 -11.91 31.67
CA ALA A 182 -11.01 -11.37 30.49
C ALA A 182 -10.80 -9.85 30.60
N LYS A 183 -11.85 -9.09 30.98
CA LYS A 183 -11.73 -7.64 31.20
C LYS A 183 -10.70 -7.31 32.28
N ALA A 184 -10.79 -8.00 33.42
CA ALA A 184 -9.84 -7.81 34.52
C ALA A 184 -8.40 -8.14 34.11
N TYR A 185 -8.18 -9.16 33.27
CA TYR A 185 -6.85 -9.53 32.78
C TYR A 185 -6.27 -8.52 31.78
N ILE A 186 -7.06 -8.03 30.83
CA ILE A 186 -6.63 -6.96 29.91
C ILE A 186 -6.34 -5.67 30.70
N HIS A 187 -7.18 -5.33 31.70
CA HIS A 187 -6.95 -4.19 32.59
C HIS A 187 -5.67 -4.33 33.43
N GLN A 188 -5.38 -5.52 33.96
CA GLN A 188 -4.10 -5.78 34.66
C GLN A 188 -2.91 -5.72 33.71
N THR A 189 -3.05 -6.22 32.48
CA THR A 189 -2.01 -6.15 31.45
C THR A 189 -1.61 -4.70 31.17
N TRP A 190 -2.58 -3.80 31.02
CA TRP A 190 -2.36 -2.35 30.86
C TRP A 190 -1.95 -1.63 32.16
N ALA A 191 -2.18 -2.20 33.33
CA ALA A 191 -1.70 -1.64 34.60
C ALA A 191 -0.21 -1.95 34.82
N ASP A 192 0.22 -3.17 34.44
CA ASP A 192 1.62 -3.57 34.41
C ASP A 192 2.38 -2.89 33.24
N HIS A 193 1.68 -2.60 32.13
CA HIS A 193 2.22 -1.92 30.93
C HIS A 193 1.49 -0.59 30.63
N PRO A 194 1.72 0.48 31.41
CA PRO A 194 0.94 1.71 31.35
C PRO A 194 1.12 2.54 30.07
N ASN A 195 2.24 2.37 29.35
CA ASN A 195 2.48 3.04 28.07
C ASN A 195 1.60 2.46 26.94
N ASP A 196 1.33 1.16 27.02
CA ASP A 196 0.75 0.37 25.95
C ASP A 196 -0.76 0.63 25.78
N LYS A 197 -1.49 1.10 26.81
CA LYS A 197 -2.95 1.26 26.75
C LYS A 197 -3.46 2.14 25.59
N GLN A 198 -2.64 3.06 25.07
CA GLN A 198 -3.03 3.92 23.93
C GLN A 198 -2.57 3.36 22.57
N GLN A 199 -1.58 2.46 22.56
CA GLN A 199 -0.91 1.98 21.35
C GLN A 199 -1.32 0.54 21.02
N ARG A 200 -1.26 -0.34 22.02
CA ARG A 200 -1.53 -1.77 21.94
C ARG A 200 -3.03 -2.05 22.06
N LYS A 201 -3.69 -2.22 20.91
CA LYS A 201 -5.08 -2.66 20.84
C LYS A 201 -5.25 -4.05 21.47
N ALA A 202 -6.47 -4.39 21.87
CA ALA A 202 -6.81 -5.72 22.38
C ALA A 202 -8.11 -6.24 21.75
N ALA A 203 -8.22 -7.55 21.56
CA ALA A 203 -9.41 -8.23 21.04
C ALA A 203 -9.64 -9.57 21.76
N ILE A 204 -10.90 -10.02 21.76
CA ILE A 204 -11.34 -11.29 22.39
C ILE A 204 -12.01 -12.18 21.34
N VAL A 205 -11.69 -13.47 21.30
CA VAL A 205 -12.58 -14.50 20.71
C VAL A 205 -13.27 -15.26 21.83
N LEU A 206 -14.60 -15.28 21.83
CA LEU A 206 -15.40 -16.18 22.65
C LEU A 206 -15.85 -17.37 21.80
N LEU A 207 -15.36 -18.57 22.11
CA LEU A 207 -15.89 -19.82 21.57
C LEU A 207 -16.88 -20.41 22.58
N THR A 208 -18.11 -20.74 22.18
CA THR A 208 -19.11 -21.34 23.07
C THR A 208 -20.14 -22.20 22.33
N ASP A 209 -20.66 -23.26 22.96
CA ASP A 209 -21.63 -24.20 22.35
C ASP A 209 -23.03 -24.18 22.96
N GLY A 210 -23.23 -23.41 24.04
CA GLY A 210 -24.46 -23.39 24.82
C GLY A 210 -24.87 -21.99 25.27
N GLN A 211 -26.12 -21.84 25.67
CA GLN A 211 -26.60 -20.60 26.27
C GLN A 211 -26.01 -20.44 27.68
N TRP A 212 -25.53 -19.22 27.98
CA TRP A 212 -24.87 -18.90 29.24
C TRP A 212 -25.70 -19.26 30.49
N THR A 213 -25.00 -19.61 31.57
CA THR A 213 -25.58 -19.99 32.87
C THR A 213 -25.32 -18.93 33.94
N ASP A 214 -26.01 -19.07 35.07
CA ASP A 214 -25.59 -18.45 36.34
C ASP A 214 -24.20 -18.97 36.80
N PRO A 215 -23.58 -18.35 37.82
CA PRO A 215 -22.28 -18.77 38.34
C PRO A 215 -22.23 -20.23 38.80
N SER A 216 -23.32 -20.77 39.35
CA SER A 216 -23.39 -22.17 39.80
C SER A 216 -23.59 -23.19 38.67
N GLY A 217 -23.79 -22.75 37.43
CA GLY A 217 -24.04 -23.63 36.29
C GLY A 217 -25.40 -24.33 36.31
N THR A 218 -26.36 -23.87 37.13
CA THR A 218 -27.66 -24.55 37.35
C THR A 218 -28.87 -23.87 36.71
N GLN A 219 -28.77 -22.56 36.40
CA GLN A 219 -29.85 -21.79 35.78
C GLN A 219 -29.38 -21.19 34.45
N SER A 220 -30.24 -21.23 33.43
CA SER A 220 -30.00 -20.58 32.14
C SER A 220 -31.32 -20.15 31.48
N PRO A 221 -31.39 -18.95 30.85
CA PRO A 221 -30.54 -17.78 31.08
C PRO A 221 -31.02 -17.00 32.31
N GLY A 222 -30.16 -16.79 33.31
CA GLY A 222 -30.47 -15.90 34.44
C GLY A 222 -29.52 -16.05 35.63
N PRO A 223 -29.60 -15.17 36.65
CA PRO A 223 -30.35 -13.91 36.66
C PRO A 223 -29.78 -12.89 35.65
N ALA A 224 -30.55 -11.84 35.31
CA ALA A 224 -30.22 -10.95 34.18
C ALA A 224 -28.89 -10.17 34.30
N ASN A 225 -28.37 -9.97 35.51
CA ASN A 225 -27.04 -9.40 35.74
C ASN A 225 -25.88 -10.36 35.40
N GLN A 226 -26.18 -11.61 35.09
CA GLN A 226 -25.23 -12.63 34.60
C GLN A 226 -25.21 -12.72 33.07
N ASN A 227 -25.80 -11.74 32.37
CA ASN A 227 -25.74 -11.68 30.91
C ASN A 227 -24.34 -11.20 30.45
N PRO A 228 -23.53 -12.02 29.73
CA PRO A 228 -22.19 -11.66 29.24
C PRO A 228 -22.16 -10.42 28.32
N SER A 229 -23.26 -10.12 27.61
CA SER A 229 -23.38 -8.93 26.76
C SER A 229 -23.11 -7.62 27.51
N ILE A 230 -23.37 -7.59 28.82
CA ILE A 230 -23.08 -6.43 29.69
C ILE A 230 -21.58 -6.11 29.68
N THR A 231 -20.73 -7.14 29.79
CA THR A 231 -19.27 -6.97 29.85
C THR A 231 -18.67 -6.77 28.46
N ALA A 232 -19.21 -7.43 27.43
CA ALA A 232 -18.83 -7.17 26.04
C ALA A 232 -19.11 -5.70 25.65
N LYS A 233 -20.28 -5.17 26.05
CA LYS A 233 -20.60 -3.75 25.86
C LYS A 233 -19.63 -2.81 26.58
N ASP A 234 -19.35 -3.08 27.85
CA ASP A 234 -18.46 -2.26 28.67
C ASP A 234 -17.02 -2.23 28.09
N LEU A 235 -16.50 -3.38 27.66
CA LEU A 235 -15.23 -3.52 26.95
C LEU A 235 -15.19 -2.72 25.64
N PHE A 236 -16.24 -2.78 24.82
CA PHE A 236 -16.28 -2.06 23.55
C PHE A 236 -16.51 -0.55 23.72
N ASP A 237 -17.50 -0.15 24.53
CA ASP A 237 -17.86 1.25 24.78
C ASP A 237 -16.72 2.03 25.44
N ASN A 238 -16.11 1.50 26.50
CA ASN A 238 -15.16 2.22 27.35
C ASN A 238 -13.69 1.96 26.99
N ASP A 239 -13.34 0.71 26.67
CA ASP A 239 -11.95 0.30 26.44
C ASP A 239 -11.61 0.01 24.96
N LYS A 240 -12.61 0.07 24.05
CA LYS A 240 -12.47 -0.17 22.60
C LYS A 240 -11.92 -1.57 22.26
N VAL A 241 -12.27 -2.56 23.07
CA VAL A 241 -11.91 -3.98 22.89
C VAL A 241 -13.06 -4.71 22.18
N PRO A 242 -12.96 -5.05 20.88
CA PRO A 242 -13.96 -5.87 20.21
C PRO A 242 -14.01 -7.29 20.79
N THR A 243 -15.23 -7.85 20.86
CA THR A 243 -15.48 -9.25 21.22
C THR A 243 -16.08 -9.97 20.02
N TYR A 244 -15.30 -10.85 19.40
CA TYR A 244 -15.74 -11.76 18.36
C TYR A 244 -16.34 -13.01 19.00
N VAL A 245 -17.45 -13.53 18.46
CA VAL A 245 -18.15 -14.71 19.03
C VAL A 245 -18.24 -15.80 17.98
N VAL A 246 -17.84 -17.01 18.34
CA VAL A 246 -17.94 -18.21 17.50
C VAL A 246 -18.89 -19.20 18.16
N ALA A 247 -20.03 -19.43 17.49
CA ALA A 247 -21.16 -20.19 18.00
C ALA A 247 -21.11 -21.63 17.47
N ILE A 248 -20.83 -22.58 18.37
CA ILE A 248 -20.58 -23.99 18.03
C ILE A 248 -21.89 -24.79 18.15
N GLY A 249 -22.30 -25.49 17.10
CA GLY A 249 -23.35 -26.51 17.14
C GLY A 249 -24.72 -26.01 17.62
N GLU A 250 -25.04 -26.15 18.91
CA GLU A 250 -26.32 -25.73 19.47
C GLU A 250 -26.39 -24.24 19.84
N ALA A 251 -25.26 -23.54 19.93
CA ALA A 251 -25.21 -22.08 20.02
C ALA A 251 -25.51 -21.38 18.67
N MET A 252 -25.50 -22.11 17.55
CA MET A 252 -25.69 -21.54 16.22
C MET A 252 -27.04 -20.83 16.04
N GLY A 253 -27.02 -19.68 15.38
CA GLY A 253 -28.20 -18.87 15.09
C GLY A 253 -29.03 -18.50 16.33
N LYS A 254 -28.40 -18.49 17.51
CA LYS A 254 -29.06 -18.11 18.77
C LYS A 254 -28.80 -16.64 19.03
N MET A 255 -29.89 -15.90 19.23
CA MET A 255 -29.84 -14.45 19.50
C MET A 255 -28.90 -14.04 20.64
N PHE A 256 -28.58 -14.91 21.61
CA PHE A 256 -27.63 -14.57 22.68
C PHE A 256 -26.18 -14.44 22.17
N ALA A 257 -25.79 -15.20 21.14
CA ALA A 257 -24.44 -15.12 20.58
C ALA A 257 -24.29 -13.83 19.76
N ASP A 258 -25.29 -13.51 18.93
CA ASP A 258 -25.40 -12.23 18.24
C ASP A 258 -25.50 -11.05 19.22
N GLU A 259 -26.21 -11.19 20.34
CA GLU A 259 -26.31 -10.14 21.36
C GLU A 259 -24.93 -9.83 21.97
N ILE A 260 -24.10 -10.85 22.24
CA ILE A 260 -22.73 -10.65 22.73
C ILE A 260 -21.85 -10.01 21.65
N ALA A 261 -21.90 -10.49 20.40
CA ALA A 261 -21.13 -9.94 19.28
C ALA A 261 -21.49 -8.48 18.97
N MET A 262 -22.79 -8.18 18.88
CA MET A 262 -23.33 -6.84 18.62
C MET A 262 -22.96 -5.85 19.73
N ASN A 263 -23.07 -6.25 21.00
CA ASN A 263 -22.63 -5.42 22.12
C ASN A 263 -21.10 -5.29 22.19
N GLY A 264 -20.37 -6.34 21.81
CA GLY A 264 -18.93 -6.35 21.63
C GLY A 264 -18.42 -5.69 20.35
N GLY A 265 -19.28 -5.00 19.59
CA GLY A 265 -18.90 -4.20 18.42
C GLY A 265 -18.67 -4.96 17.11
N THR A 266 -18.79 -6.29 17.10
CA THR A 266 -18.47 -7.16 15.93
C THR A 266 -19.71 -7.57 15.11
N GLY A 267 -20.90 -7.15 15.53
CA GLY A 267 -22.13 -7.28 14.75
C GLY A 267 -22.90 -8.57 14.99
N THR A 268 -22.45 -9.69 14.42
CA THR A 268 -23.11 -11.01 14.50
C THR A 268 -22.12 -12.11 14.85
N ALA A 269 -22.60 -13.21 15.44
CA ALA A 269 -21.73 -14.35 15.73
C ALA A 269 -21.38 -15.15 14.47
N TYR A 270 -20.21 -15.81 14.48
CA TYR A 270 -19.79 -16.74 13.45
C TYR A 270 -20.29 -18.15 13.76
N ASP A 271 -21.21 -18.64 12.93
CA ASP A 271 -21.90 -19.92 13.07
C ASP A 271 -21.05 -21.11 12.57
N ALA A 272 -20.81 -22.12 13.41
CA ALA A 272 -20.04 -23.32 13.07
C ALA A 272 -20.84 -24.63 13.27
N ALA A 273 -21.22 -25.31 12.18
CA ALA A 273 -22.02 -26.55 12.24
C ALA A 273 -21.21 -27.86 12.20
N ASN A 274 -19.91 -27.79 11.96
CA ASN A 274 -19.00 -28.94 11.88
C ASN A 274 -17.53 -28.49 12.10
N PRO A 275 -16.58 -29.41 12.33
CA PRO A 275 -15.19 -29.07 12.61
C PRO A 275 -14.50 -28.18 11.56
N GLN A 276 -14.78 -28.38 10.26
CA GLN A 276 -14.19 -27.54 9.21
C GLN A 276 -14.74 -26.11 9.29
N GLN A 277 -16.06 -25.94 9.43
CA GLN A 277 -16.66 -24.62 9.60
C GLN A 277 -16.20 -23.89 10.87
N LEU A 278 -15.75 -24.62 11.90
CA LEU A 278 -15.14 -24.01 13.09
C LEU A 278 -13.73 -23.46 12.80
N ILE A 279 -12.94 -24.14 11.97
CA ILE A 279 -11.67 -23.63 11.44
C ILE A 279 -11.93 -22.40 10.55
N ASP A 280 -12.89 -22.50 9.62
CA ASP A 280 -13.24 -21.41 8.69
C ASP A 280 -13.76 -20.17 9.45
N ALA A 281 -14.57 -20.36 10.49
CA ALA A 281 -15.05 -19.29 11.38
C ALA A 281 -13.90 -18.59 12.11
N LEU A 282 -12.95 -19.34 12.68
CA LEU A 282 -11.78 -18.75 13.31
C LEU A 282 -10.88 -18.01 12.30
N LYS A 283 -10.73 -18.51 11.08
CA LYS A 283 -10.01 -17.78 10.00
C LYS A 283 -10.70 -16.46 9.64
N MET A 284 -12.03 -16.43 9.55
CA MET A 284 -12.76 -15.18 9.32
C MET A 284 -12.61 -14.19 10.48
N VAL A 285 -12.60 -14.66 11.73
CA VAL A 285 -12.28 -13.83 12.90
C VAL A 285 -10.85 -13.28 12.84
N VAL A 286 -9.86 -14.10 12.44
CA VAL A 286 -8.48 -13.64 12.24
C VAL A 286 -8.40 -12.56 11.16
N GLN A 287 -9.04 -12.74 10.01
CA GLN A 287 -9.03 -11.73 8.94
C GLN A 287 -9.73 -10.43 9.36
N ALA A 288 -10.85 -10.52 10.08
CA ALA A 288 -11.51 -9.33 10.64
C ALA A 288 -10.59 -8.59 11.62
N ILE A 289 -9.86 -9.31 12.47
CA ILE A 289 -8.89 -8.73 13.41
C ILE A 289 -7.68 -8.12 12.68
N ILE A 290 -7.19 -8.74 11.60
CA ILE A 290 -6.16 -8.13 10.75
C ILE A 290 -6.65 -6.76 10.26
N ASN A 291 -7.86 -6.70 9.68
CA ASN A 291 -8.41 -5.48 9.12
C ASN A 291 -8.70 -4.40 10.17
N ASP A 292 -9.36 -4.77 11.29
CA ASP A 292 -9.85 -3.84 12.33
C ASP A 292 -8.76 -3.42 13.33
N VAL A 293 -7.73 -4.26 13.53
CA VAL A 293 -6.79 -4.15 14.66
C VAL A 293 -5.34 -4.08 14.19
N ILE A 294 -4.97 -4.75 13.10
CA ILE A 294 -3.60 -4.78 12.56
C ILE A 294 -3.52 -3.86 11.33
N GLN A 295 -3.64 -2.56 11.59
CA GLN A 295 -3.17 -1.50 10.70
C GLN A 295 -1.75 -1.83 10.18
N PRO A 296 -1.44 -2.22 8.92
CA PRO A 296 -0.06 -2.46 8.55
C PRO A 296 0.70 -1.14 8.62
N VAL A 297 1.73 -1.07 9.48
CA VAL A 297 2.51 0.15 9.73
C VAL A 297 3.56 0.35 8.63
N CYS A 298 3.06 0.50 7.42
CA CYS A 298 3.64 1.36 6.40
C CYS A 298 2.89 2.70 6.51
N ALA A 299 3.57 3.84 6.59
CA ALA A 299 2.87 5.12 6.49
C ALA A 299 2.17 5.19 5.11
N PRO A 300 0.82 5.34 5.00
CA PRO A 300 0.13 5.15 3.73
C PRO A 300 0.52 6.20 2.68
N GLY A 301 1.45 5.86 1.80
CA GLY A 301 1.85 6.70 0.66
C GLY A 301 3.34 6.68 0.38
N LEU A 302 3.78 5.65 -0.37
CA LEU A 302 5.05 5.70 -1.13
C LEU A 302 5.11 7.02 -1.92
N PRO A 303 6.26 7.73 -1.99
CA PRO A 303 6.35 9.03 -2.64
C PRO A 303 5.76 9.02 -4.07
N ARG A 304 4.94 10.03 -4.36
CA ARG A 304 4.29 10.25 -5.66
C ARG A 304 5.17 11.20 -6.48
N ILE A 305 5.84 10.70 -7.52
CA ILE A 305 6.80 11.47 -8.34
C ILE A 305 6.21 11.69 -9.73
N MET A 306 6.04 12.95 -10.13
CA MET A 306 5.59 13.33 -11.46
C MET A 306 6.76 13.89 -12.27
N VAL A 307 7.13 13.20 -13.34
CA VAL A 307 8.07 13.73 -14.33
C VAL A 307 7.30 14.61 -15.30
N LEU A 308 7.69 15.88 -15.39
CA LEU A 308 7.13 16.84 -16.35
C LEU A 308 8.18 17.10 -17.44
N LEU A 309 8.02 16.43 -18.58
CA LEU A 309 8.95 16.44 -19.70
C LEU A 309 8.58 17.49 -20.75
N ASP A 310 9.58 18.22 -21.22
CA ASP A 310 9.48 19.14 -22.33
C ASP A 310 9.26 18.38 -23.65
N ALA A 311 8.20 18.74 -24.36
CA ALA A 311 7.81 18.21 -25.66
C ALA A 311 7.77 19.32 -26.74
N SER A 312 8.66 20.31 -26.61
CA SER A 312 9.00 21.25 -27.68
C SER A 312 9.73 20.55 -28.84
N SER A 313 9.65 21.09 -30.05
CA SER A 313 10.30 20.46 -31.23
C SER A 313 11.82 20.51 -31.16
N SER A 314 12.43 21.37 -30.32
CA SER A 314 13.88 21.37 -30.06
C SER A 314 14.36 20.01 -29.55
N MET A 315 13.54 19.27 -28.81
CA MET A 315 13.87 17.93 -28.32
C MET A 315 14.07 16.90 -29.43
N LEU A 316 13.48 17.08 -30.62
CA LEU A 316 13.69 16.23 -31.80
C LEU A 316 14.89 16.66 -32.68
N ASN A 317 15.54 17.77 -32.33
CA ASN A 317 16.61 18.36 -33.14
C ASN A 317 17.98 18.24 -32.49
N ILE A 318 19.00 18.25 -33.34
CA ILE A 318 20.43 18.31 -33.01
C ILE A 318 21.05 19.58 -33.58
N ASN A 319 22.36 19.75 -33.45
CA ASN A 319 23.13 20.85 -34.05
C ASN A 319 22.57 22.25 -33.67
N ASN A 320 22.25 22.45 -32.38
CA ASN A 320 21.58 23.65 -31.85
C ASN A 320 20.22 23.95 -32.50
N GLY A 321 19.39 22.94 -32.73
CA GLY A 321 18.02 23.11 -33.25
C GLY A 321 17.90 23.31 -34.76
N ASN A 322 18.96 23.05 -35.54
CA ASN A 322 19.00 23.35 -36.98
C ASN A 322 18.71 22.14 -37.88
N GLN A 323 18.62 20.93 -37.32
CA GLN A 323 18.45 19.68 -38.05
C GLN A 323 17.77 18.64 -37.14
N ALA A 324 16.83 17.84 -37.66
CA ALA A 324 16.28 16.69 -36.96
C ALA A 324 17.38 15.63 -36.70
N GLY A 325 17.36 15.00 -35.52
CA GLY A 325 18.35 13.98 -35.16
C GLY A 325 17.94 12.58 -35.62
N PRO A 326 18.90 11.71 -35.98
CA PRO A 326 18.64 10.28 -36.16
C PRO A 326 18.38 9.59 -34.82
N MET A 327 17.84 8.38 -34.88
CA MET A 327 17.56 7.52 -33.72
C MET A 327 18.73 7.45 -32.73
N GLY A 328 18.43 7.73 -31.45
CA GLY A 328 19.41 7.69 -30.36
C GLY A 328 20.32 8.91 -30.29
N MET A 329 20.03 9.98 -31.04
CA MET A 329 20.79 11.24 -30.99
C MET A 329 19.92 12.47 -30.69
N THR A 330 18.59 12.34 -30.66
CA THR A 330 17.71 13.45 -30.27
C THR A 330 17.68 13.62 -28.74
N GLY A 331 17.30 14.81 -28.26
CA GLY A 331 17.00 15.01 -26.85
C GLY A 331 15.82 14.15 -26.38
N TRP A 332 14.85 13.89 -27.26
CA TRP A 332 13.72 13.02 -26.96
C TRP A 332 14.14 11.56 -26.73
N ASP A 333 14.98 10.99 -27.61
CA ASP A 333 15.52 9.63 -27.44
C ASP A 333 16.29 9.53 -26.12
N ALA A 334 17.19 10.49 -25.86
CA ALA A 334 18.01 10.50 -24.65
C ALA A 334 17.19 10.73 -23.36
N ALA A 335 16.07 11.45 -23.43
CA ALA A 335 15.13 11.59 -22.31
C ALA A 335 14.31 10.30 -22.09
N ARG A 336 13.79 9.67 -23.15
CA ARG A 336 13.12 8.37 -23.07
C ARG A 336 14.03 7.32 -22.45
N ASP A 337 15.27 7.21 -22.93
CA ASP A 337 16.20 6.17 -22.50
C ASP A 337 16.67 6.38 -21.05
N ALA A 338 16.82 7.64 -20.59
CA ALA A 338 17.05 7.95 -19.17
C ALA A 338 15.82 7.73 -18.28
N LEU A 339 14.60 7.84 -18.82
CA LEU A 339 13.35 7.67 -18.06
C LEU A 339 12.84 6.23 -18.02
N ALA A 340 13.07 5.41 -19.05
CA ALA A 340 12.53 4.05 -19.14
C ALA A 340 13.48 2.99 -19.77
N GLY A 341 14.71 3.36 -20.15
CA GLY A 341 15.70 2.44 -20.71
C GLY A 341 16.36 1.49 -19.70
N ALA A 342 17.57 1.02 -20.00
CA ALA A 342 18.27 -0.02 -19.23
C ALA A 342 19.01 0.47 -17.96
N ASN A 343 19.19 1.78 -17.79
CA ASN A 343 19.75 2.41 -16.58
C ASN A 343 18.80 3.54 -16.09
N SER A 344 17.50 3.33 -16.24
CA SER A 344 16.48 4.36 -16.12
C SER A 344 16.29 4.87 -14.68
N LEU A 345 15.43 5.88 -14.53
CA LEU A 345 14.87 6.32 -13.26
C LEU A 345 14.32 5.16 -12.40
N PHE A 346 13.69 4.15 -13.02
CA PHE A 346 13.12 2.99 -12.33
C PHE A 346 14.21 2.05 -11.78
N ASP A 347 15.30 1.87 -12.56
CA ASP A 347 16.41 0.96 -12.24
C ASP A 347 17.39 1.50 -11.18
N GLN A 348 17.25 2.78 -10.78
CA GLN A 348 18.14 3.38 -9.78
C GLN A 348 18.04 2.66 -8.43
N VAL A 349 19.17 2.44 -7.78
CA VAL A 349 19.24 1.58 -6.59
C VAL A 349 19.54 2.39 -5.34
N VAL A 350 18.60 2.39 -4.38
CA VAL A 350 18.72 3.08 -3.09
C VAL A 350 18.39 2.14 -1.91
N MET A 351 18.26 2.68 -0.70
CA MET A 351 17.72 2.00 0.50
C MET A 351 18.24 0.57 0.78
N GLY A 352 19.54 0.33 0.61
CA GLY A 352 20.13 -0.98 0.89
C GLY A 352 19.92 -2.02 -0.20
N ASN A 353 19.91 -1.57 -1.47
CA ASN A 353 19.81 -2.37 -2.69
C ASN A 353 18.37 -2.68 -3.16
N GLN A 354 17.49 -1.68 -3.12
CA GLN A 354 16.16 -1.69 -3.74
C GLN A 354 16.09 -0.75 -4.95
N ALA A 355 15.46 -1.21 -6.04
CA ALA A 355 15.18 -0.38 -7.22
C ALA A 355 14.08 0.65 -6.93
N VAL A 356 14.14 1.83 -7.53
CA VAL A 356 13.19 2.94 -7.28
C VAL A 356 11.74 2.55 -7.55
N GLU A 357 11.48 1.78 -8.59
CA GLU A 357 10.13 1.30 -8.98
C GLU A 357 9.35 0.61 -7.86
N ASN A 358 10.07 -0.02 -6.91
CA ASN A 358 9.51 -0.70 -5.75
C ASN A 358 9.11 0.28 -4.63
N LEU A 359 9.65 1.50 -4.64
CA LEU A 359 9.68 2.46 -3.52
C LEU A 359 8.82 3.71 -3.72
N VAL A 360 8.37 3.98 -4.96
CA VAL A 360 7.63 5.19 -5.36
C VAL A 360 6.43 4.83 -6.22
N HIS A 361 5.54 5.79 -6.45
CA HIS A 361 4.66 5.77 -7.60
C HIS A 361 5.13 6.84 -8.58
N LEU A 362 5.33 6.45 -9.83
CA LEU A 362 5.80 7.32 -10.90
C LEU A 362 4.63 7.67 -11.84
N GLY A 363 4.61 8.91 -12.30
CA GLY A 363 3.71 9.41 -13.34
C GLY A 363 4.47 10.31 -14.30
N LEU A 364 3.95 10.45 -15.51
CA LEU A 364 4.57 11.17 -16.62
C LEU A 364 3.58 12.16 -17.22
N ALA A 365 3.98 13.42 -17.30
CA ALA A 365 3.29 14.47 -18.03
C ALA A 365 4.24 15.15 -19.02
N VAL A 366 3.68 15.69 -20.10
CA VAL A 366 4.39 16.46 -21.13
C VAL A 366 3.83 17.87 -21.26
N PHE A 367 4.61 18.78 -21.83
CA PHE A 367 4.15 20.11 -22.23
C PHE A 367 4.84 20.59 -23.51
N GLY A 368 4.11 21.32 -24.35
CA GLY A 368 4.61 21.82 -25.63
C GLY A 368 4.02 23.19 -26.00
N TYR A 369 3.48 23.29 -27.21
CA TYR A 369 2.82 24.48 -27.73
C TYR A 369 1.52 24.84 -26.98
N ASN A 370 1.12 26.10 -27.07
CA ASN A 370 -0.14 26.59 -26.48
C ASN A 370 -1.35 26.51 -27.42
N MET A 371 -1.19 25.99 -28.64
CA MET A 371 -2.23 25.98 -29.68
C MET A 371 -2.35 24.65 -30.44
N PRO A 372 -3.57 24.22 -30.82
CA PRO A 372 -4.86 24.80 -30.41
C PRO A 372 -5.10 24.64 -28.90
N ALA A 373 -5.87 25.54 -28.30
CA ALA A 373 -6.21 25.46 -26.88
C ALA A 373 -6.91 24.11 -26.57
N PRO A 374 -6.60 23.44 -25.43
CA PRO A 374 -5.86 23.94 -24.26
C PRO A 374 -4.34 24.02 -24.42
N GLY A 375 -3.78 23.46 -25.49
CA GLY A 375 -2.36 23.33 -25.74
C GLY A 375 -1.95 21.87 -25.92
N GLU A 376 -0.65 21.63 -25.90
CA GLU A 376 -0.01 20.33 -26.12
C GLU A 376 0.30 19.57 -24.82
N GLN A 377 0.06 20.20 -23.66
CA GLN A 377 0.25 19.58 -22.36
C GLN A 377 -0.69 18.41 -22.13
N LYS A 378 -0.15 17.30 -21.63
CA LYS A 378 -0.90 16.05 -21.44
C LYS A 378 -0.32 15.22 -20.31
N LEU A 379 -1.19 14.57 -19.54
CA LEU A 379 -0.81 13.49 -18.65
C LEU A 379 -0.73 12.23 -19.52
N LEU A 380 0.43 11.57 -19.52
CA LEU A 380 0.67 10.36 -20.30
C LEU A 380 0.47 9.11 -19.45
N VAL A 381 0.88 9.19 -18.18
CA VAL A 381 0.75 8.13 -17.16
C VAL A 381 0.49 8.83 -15.82
N ASP A 382 -0.55 8.43 -15.08
CA ASP A 382 -0.79 8.94 -13.71
C ASP A 382 0.03 8.15 -12.67
N TYR A 383 0.03 8.57 -11.40
CA TYR A 383 0.89 7.98 -10.36
C TYR A 383 0.59 6.49 -10.07
N GLY A 384 1.40 5.59 -10.61
CA GLY A 384 1.32 4.15 -10.32
C GLY A 384 2.67 3.50 -9.94
N PRO A 385 2.65 2.31 -9.32
CA PRO A 385 3.83 1.46 -9.16
C PRO A 385 4.21 0.83 -10.52
N CYS A 386 5.46 0.38 -10.67
CA CYS A 386 5.92 -0.42 -11.82
C CYS A 386 5.72 0.17 -13.23
N MET A 387 5.45 1.48 -13.35
CA MET A 387 5.07 2.19 -14.59
C MET A 387 6.15 2.28 -15.71
N LYS A 388 7.15 1.39 -15.72
CA LYS A 388 8.32 1.47 -16.60
C LYS A 388 7.94 1.29 -18.07
N ASP A 389 7.16 0.26 -18.37
CA ASP A 389 6.76 -0.08 -19.75
C ASP A 389 5.74 0.93 -20.30
N ASN A 390 4.91 1.52 -19.42
CA ASN A 390 4.01 2.62 -19.74
C ASN A 390 4.80 3.85 -20.20
N PHE A 391 5.87 4.22 -19.47
CA PHE A 391 6.77 5.31 -19.86
C PHE A 391 7.51 4.98 -21.18
N ALA A 392 8.00 3.75 -21.34
CA ALA A 392 8.69 3.31 -22.55
C ALA A 392 7.79 3.43 -23.78
N TRP A 393 6.57 2.87 -23.72
CA TRP A 393 5.61 2.89 -24.80
C TRP A 393 5.06 4.29 -25.10
N ALA A 394 4.77 5.08 -24.06
CA ALA A 394 4.20 6.43 -24.22
C ALA A 394 5.16 7.41 -24.92
N LEU A 395 6.47 7.22 -24.72
CA LEU A 395 7.53 8.07 -25.27
C LEU A 395 8.18 7.51 -26.54
N ASP A 396 7.90 6.26 -26.95
CA ASP A 396 8.53 5.68 -28.14
C ASP A 396 8.02 6.30 -29.46
N PRO A 397 8.91 6.83 -30.32
CA PRO A 397 8.51 7.37 -31.61
C PRO A 397 7.80 6.36 -32.53
N ASN A 398 8.07 5.05 -32.42
CA ASN A 398 7.38 4.05 -33.23
C ASN A 398 5.90 3.91 -32.83
N THR A 399 5.56 4.00 -31.54
CA THR A 399 4.17 3.96 -31.05
C THR A 399 3.29 4.94 -31.82
N SER A 400 3.78 6.17 -32.01
CA SER A 400 3.03 7.26 -32.63
C SER A 400 3.26 7.39 -34.14
N CYS A 401 4.09 6.54 -34.76
CA CYS A 401 4.40 6.60 -36.19
C CYS A 401 3.52 5.66 -37.03
N GLU A 402 2.55 6.21 -37.77
CA GLU A 402 1.69 5.43 -38.65
C GLU A 402 1.49 6.03 -40.04
N ALA A 403 1.45 5.17 -41.06
CA ALA A 403 1.18 5.57 -42.43
C ALA A 403 -0.29 6.04 -42.58
N PRO A 404 -0.57 7.11 -43.34
CA PRO A 404 0.33 7.85 -44.21
C PRO A 404 1.06 9.04 -43.56
N GLY A 405 0.87 9.27 -42.25
CA GLY A 405 1.43 10.44 -41.55
C GLY A 405 2.91 10.32 -41.19
N CYS A 406 3.37 9.10 -40.95
CA CYS A 406 4.76 8.75 -40.63
C CYS A 406 5.10 7.36 -41.21
N THR A 407 6.32 7.21 -41.74
CA THR A 407 6.89 5.91 -42.16
C THR A 407 8.31 5.69 -41.67
N ASP A 408 8.88 6.70 -41.02
CA ASP A 408 10.20 6.71 -40.37
C ASP A 408 10.10 7.76 -39.24
N PRO A 409 10.14 7.38 -37.96
CA PRO A 409 10.03 8.33 -36.85
C PRO A 409 11.18 9.34 -36.77
N TRP A 410 12.31 9.07 -37.42
CA TRP A 410 13.49 9.95 -37.45
C TRP A 410 13.78 10.49 -38.86
N GLY A 411 12.83 10.35 -39.79
CA GLY A 411 12.96 10.76 -41.19
C GLY A 411 13.01 12.29 -41.43
N GLY A 412 12.80 13.10 -40.39
CA GLY A 412 12.78 14.56 -40.45
C GLY A 412 11.44 15.15 -40.94
N PRO A 413 11.33 16.49 -40.99
CA PRO A 413 10.05 17.16 -41.23
C PRO A 413 9.55 17.04 -42.69
N PRO A 414 8.23 16.93 -42.93
CA PRO A 414 7.15 16.88 -41.94
C PRO A 414 6.83 15.44 -41.46
N ILE A 415 6.66 15.25 -40.15
CA ILE A 415 6.11 14.02 -39.56
C ILE A 415 4.74 14.32 -38.95
N THR A 416 3.72 13.56 -39.33
CA THR A 416 2.38 13.60 -38.71
C THR A 416 2.19 12.38 -37.81
N TRP A 417 2.22 12.61 -36.50
CA TRP A 417 2.07 11.58 -35.48
C TRP A 417 0.59 11.17 -35.29
N THR A 418 0.35 9.86 -35.11
CA THR A 418 -0.93 9.34 -34.60
C THR A 418 -0.90 9.26 -33.08
N PHE A 419 -1.94 9.77 -32.43
CA PHE A 419 -2.13 9.63 -31.00
C PHE A 419 -2.76 8.26 -30.63
N LYS A 420 -2.22 7.57 -29.62
CA LYS A 420 -2.75 6.29 -29.10
C LYS A 420 -3.00 6.30 -27.60
N ASP A 421 -3.91 5.44 -27.17
CA ASP A 421 -4.20 5.12 -25.77
C ASP A 421 -4.01 3.61 -25.59
N GLY A 422 -3.02 3.19 -24.80
CA GLY A 422 -2.69 1.78 -24.58
C GLY A 422 -3.86 1.00 -24.01
N SER A 423 -4.58 1.58 -23.04
CA SER A 423 -5.77 0.95 -22.43
C SER A 423 -6.92 0.63 -23.41
N ALA A 424 -6.85 1.14 -24.65
CA ALA A 424 -7.79 0.87 -25.74
C ALA A 424 -7.16 0.18 -26.97
N ASN A 425 -5.86 -0.11 -26.97
CA ASN A 425 -5.14 -0.79 -28.05
C ASN A 425 -4.57 -2.11 -27.54
N ASP A 426 -4.94 -3.23 -28.16
CA ASP A 426 -4.45 -4.55 -27.81
C ASP A 426 -3.54 -5.10 -28.92
N PRO A 427 -2.21 -5.21 -28.71
CA PRO A 427 -1.43 -4.69 -27.57
C PRO A 427 -1.13 -3.18 -27.67
N PRO A 428 -0.72 -2.51 -26.57
CA PRO A 428 -0.57 -3.02 -25.22
C PRO A 428 -1.76 -2.67 -24.32
N GLY A 429 -2.56 -3.66 -23.94
CA GLY A 429 -3.76 -3.50 -23.10
C GLY A 429 -3.47 -3.20 -21.63
N PHE A 430 -2.76 -2.12 -21.33
CA PHE A 430 -2.44 -1.67 -19.97
C PHE A 430 -3.70 -1.39 -19.13
N ASP A 431 -3.72 -1.88 -17.89
CA ASP A 431 -4.76 -1.60 -16.89
C ASP A 431 -4.82 -0.09 -16.53
N ALA A 432 -3.68 0.60 -16.59
CA ALA A 432 -3.57 2.05 -16.41
C ALA A 432 -3.68 2.80 -17.74
N GLN A 433 -4.49 3.87 -17.77
CA GLN A 433 -4.59 4.73 -18.96
C GLN A 433 -3.20 5.33 -19.29
N THR A 434 -2.63 4.84 -20.38
CA THR A 434 -1.28 5.14 -20.84
C THR A 434 -1.38 5.77 -22.23
N LEU A 435 -0.92 7.00 -22.40
CA LEU A 435 -1.20 7.80 -23.60
C LEU A 435 0.10 8.12 -24.37
N SER A 436 0.14 7.85 -25.67
CA SER A 436 1.34 8.11 -26.48
C SER A 436 1.51 9.61 -26.78
N HIS A 437 2.75 10.06 -26.91
CA HIS A 437 3.05 11.42 -27.33
C HIS A 437 4.35 11.54 -28.11
N MET A 438 4.39 12.50 -29.04
CA MET A 438 5.58 12.96 -29.72
C MET A 438 5.46 14.47 -29.98
N PRO A 439 6.54 15.26 -29.79
CA PRO A 439 6.61 16.65 -30.24
C PRO A 439 6.31 16.76 -31.75
N LYS A 440 5.62 17.81 -32.20
CA LYS A 440 5.42 18.03 -33.64
C LYS A 440 6.75 18.17 -34.36
N CYS A 441 6.79 17.62 -35.56
CA CYS A 441 7.85 17.83 -36.53
C CYS A 441 7.26 18.42 -37.81
N ASP A 442 6.67 19.62 -37.72
CA ASP A 442 6.20 20.39 -38.87
C ASP A 442 7.39 20.90 -39.71
N PHE A 443 7.16 21.15 -41.00
CA PHE A 443 8.14 21.76 -41.90
C PHE A 443 8.06 23.29 -41.89
N ALA A 444 9.21 23.97 -41.78
CA ALA A 444 9.32 25.41 -41.98
C ALA A 444 10.41 25.76 -43.03
N GLY A 445 10.05 26.58 -44.02
CA GLY A 445 10.95 26.93 -45.13
C GLY A 445 12.21 27.74 -44.76
N ASN A 446 12.33 28.19 -43.51
CA ASN A 446 13.55 28.84 -42.96
C ASN A 446 14.45 27.88 -42.16
N LEU A 447 13.96 26.68 -41.80
CA LEU A 447 14.68 25.59 -41.14
C LEU A 447 14.20 24.26 -41.76
N PRO A 448 14.44 24.01 -43.06
CA PRO A 448 13.79 22.94 -43.81
C PRO A 448 14.23 21.52 -43.38
N GLU A 449 15.29 21.41 -42.59
CA GLU A 449 15.85 20.15 -42.09
C GLU A 449 15.50 19.91 -40.60
N ALA A 450 14.83 20.86 -39.92
CA ALA A 450 14.55 20.81 -38.48
C ALA A 450 13.05 20.66 -38.19
N CYS A 451 12.71 19.84 -37.20
CA CYS A 451 11.36 19.76 -36.65
C CYS A 451 10.94 21.10 -36.03
N VAL A 452 9.75 21.61 -36.36
CA VAL A 452 9.13 22.74 -35.65
C VAL A 452 7.64 22.46 -35.32
N GLY A 453 6.94 23.42 -34.74
CA GLY A 453 5.50 23.37 -34.47
C GLY A 453 5.12 23.20 -33.00
N SER A 454 6.00 22.58 -32.20
CA SER A 454 5.90 22.48 -30.75
C SER A 454 6.87 23.45 -30.08
N GLY A 455 6.39 24.16 -29.06
CA GLY A 455 7.15 25.20 -28.34
C GLY A 455 7.22 24.92 -26.85
N THR A 456 7.70 25.87 -26.06
CA THR A 456 8.11 25.62 -24.67
C THR A 456 7.21 26.41 -23.69
N TYR A 457 5.91 26.10 -23.65
CA TYR A 457 4.95 26.78 -22.77
C TYR A 457 4.82 26.09 -21.39
N THR A 458 5.95 25.98 -20.68
CA THR A 458 6.11 25.31 -19.36
C THR A 458 4.99 25.59 -18.35
N HIS A 459 4.43 26.80 -18.32
CA HIS A 459 3.33 27.12 -17.40
C HIS A 459 2.08 26.25 -17.59
N LEU A 460 1.80 25.76 -18.81
CA LEU A 460 0.66 24.89 -19.08
C LEU A 460 0.88 23.49 -18.49
N GLY A 461 2.09 22.94 -18.63
CA GLY A 461 2.49 21.69 -17.98
C GLY A 461 2.43 21.78 -16.45
N LEU A 462 2.95 22.89 -15.90
CA LEU A 462 2.92 23.14 -14.45
C LEU A 462 1.49 23.29 -13.91
N GLN A 463 0.58 23.92 -14.67
CA GLN A 463 -0.84 24.02 -14.31
C GLN A 463 -1.54 22.66 -14.38
N LEU A 464 -1.24 21.84 -15.39
CA LEU A 464 -1.75 20.48 -15.52
C LEU A 464 -1.30 19.60 -14.35
N VAL A 465 -0.02 19.59 -14.02
CA VAL A 465 0.52 18.81 -12.89
C VAL A 465 -0.02 19.31 -11.55
N GLN A 466 -0.15 20.63 -11.35
CA GLN A 466 -0.77 21.20 -10.15
C GLN A 466 -2.23 20.72 -9.97
N GLN A 467 -2.99 20.67 -11.06
CA GLN A 467 -4.37 20.16 -11.06
C GLN A 467 -4.39 18.65 -10.77
N ASN A 468 -3.56 17.86 -11.47
CA ASN A 468 -3.48 16.41 -11.26
C ASN A 468 -3.11 16.04 -9.81
N ILE A 469 -2.17 16.75 -9.20
CA ILE A 469 -1.84 16.58 -7.77
C ILE A 469 -3.05 16.84 -6.88
N THR A 470 -3.87 17.84 -7.21
CA THR A 470 -5.05 18.20 -6.41
C THR A 470 -6.15 17.15 -6.55
N ASP A 471 -6.40 16.66 -7.77
CA ASP A 471 -7.42 15.64 -8.03
C ASP A 471 -6.99 14.26 -7.50
N TYR A 472 -5.71 13.88 -7.69
CA TYR A 472 -5.17 12.63 -7.12
C TYR A 472 -5.18 12.68 -5.58
N LYS A 473 -4.77 13.79 -4.95
CA LYS A 473 -4.88 13.96 -3.48
C LYS A 473 -6.32 13.87 -2.97
N ALA A 474 -7.31 14.27 -3.77
CA ALA A 474 -8.72 14.12 -3.42
C ALA A 474 -9.20 12.67 -3.58
N ALA A 475 -8.74 11.95 -4.62
CA ALA A 475 -9.08 10.56 -4.86
C ALA A 475 -8.43 9.60 -3.84
N CYS A 476 -7.11 9.70 -3.62
CA CYS A 476 -6.39 8.82 -2.70
C CYS A 476 -6.63 9.13 -1.21
N ALA A 477 -7.42 10.17 -0.89
CA ALA A 477 -7.92 10.39 0.48
C ALA A 477 -9.04 9.41 0.89
N ASP A 478 -9.60 8.64 -0.05
CA ASP A 478 -10.50 7.53 0.26
C ASP A 478 -9.68 6.27 0.63
N PRO A 479 -9.89 5.66 1.82
CA PRO A 479 -9.24 4.40 2.19
C PRO A 479 -9.55 3.20 1.28
N LEU A 480 -10.54 3.31 0.39
CA LEU A 480 -10.90 2.29 -0.61
C LEU A 480 -10.32 2.60 -2.01
N PHE A 481 -9.61 3.72 -2.19
CA PHE A 481 -8.84 3.95 -3.41
C PHE A 481 -7.69 2.93 -3.51
N PRO A 482 -7.31 2.41 -4.69
CA PRO A 482 -6.28 1.35 -4.80
C PRO A 482 -4.93 1.72 -4.19
N TYR A 483 -4.58 3.01 -4.22
CA TYR A 483 -3.28 3.52 -3.81
C TYR A 483 -3.44 4.70 -2.82
N PRO A 484 -3.97 4.47 -1.61
CA PRO A 484 -4.41 5.53 -0.72
C PRO A 484 -3.24 6.37 -0.19
N CYS A 485 -3.56 7.56 0.30
CA CYS A 485 -2.63 8.55 0.82
C CYS A 485 -3.02 8.99 2.24
N ASP A 486 -2.02 9.42 3.00
CA ASP A 486 -2.15 10.03 4.33
C ASP A 486 -1.53 11.44 4.40
N ALA A 487 -1.35 11.96 5.61
CA ALA A 487 -0.69 13.25 5.85
C ALA A 487 0.85 13.20 5.70
N ASN A 488 1.45 12.02 5.59
CA ASN A 488 2.88 11.82 5.43
C ASN A 488 3.28 11.66 3.96
N THR A 489 2.38 11.19 3.09
CA THR A 489 2.60 11.00 1.65
C THR A 489 3.30 12.19 1.01
N LYS A 490 4.46 11.96 0.39
CA LYS A 490 5.20 13.00 -0.32
C LYS A 490 4.78 13.05 -1.78
N PHE A 491 4.62 14.27 -2.31
CA PHE A 491 4.40 14.55 -3.72
C PHE A 491 5.58 15.39 -4.19
N ILE A 492 6.20 14.98 -5.29
CA ILE A 492 7.44 15.57 -5.83
C ILE A 492 7.27 15.71 -7.35
N ASN A 493 7.76 16.82 -7.91
CA ASN A 493 7.85 17.00 -9.35
C ASN A 493 9.30 17.04 -9.81
N ILE A 494 9.56 16.52 -11.01
CA ILE A 494 10.84 16.66 -11.72
C ILE A 494 10.54 17.28 -13.09
N LEU A 495 10.86 18.56 -13.25
CA LEU A 495 10.74 19.28 -14.52
C LEU A 495 12.01 19.09 -15.35
N VAL A 496 11.91 18.49 -16.53
CA VAL A 496 13.02 18.33 -17.49
C VAL A 496 12.75 19.22 -18.70
N THR A 497 13.65 20.17 -19.03
CA THR A 497 13.40 21.20 -20.07
C THR A 497 14.69 21.76 -20.68
N ASP A 498 14.65 22.21 -21.94
CA ASP A 498 15.82 22.77 -22.65
C ASP A 498 16.28 24.15 -22.13
N GLY A 499 15.46 24.76 -21.28
CA GLY A 499 15.80 25.90 -20.44
C GLY A 499 15.34 27.27 -20.94
N ASP A 500 14.82 27.40 -22.17
CA ASP A 500 14.26 28.67 -22.66
C ASP A 500 12.76 28.60 -22.98
N TYR A 501 11.94 28.95 -21.97
CA TYR A 501 10.49 28.91 -22.11
C TYR A 501 9.87 30.12 -22.84
N GLN A 502 8.81 29.86 -23.60
CA GLN A 502 7.97 30.85 -24.30
C GLN A 502 6.87 31.44 -23.40
N SER A 503 6.75 30.94 -22.17
CA SER A 503 5.93 31.50 -21.10
C SER A 503 6.50 32.84 -20.60
N THR A 504 5.71 33.65 -19.87
CA THR A 504 6.29 34.71 -19.03
C THR A 504 6.71 34.15 -17.67
N ASP A 505 7.75 34.72 -17.05
CA ASP A 505 8.20 34.41 -15.69
C ASP A 505 7.03 34.32 -14.69
N ALA A 506 6.09 35.28 -14.74
CA ALA A 506 4.93 35.31 -13.84
C ALA A 506 3.96 34.12 -14.04
N GLN A 507 3.82 33.60 -15.27
CA GLN A 507 3.00 32.41 -15.53
C GLN A 507 3.67 31.13 -15.02
N VAL A 508 5.01 31.08 -15.01
CA VAL A 508 5.79 29.91 -14.55
C VAL A 508 5.96 29.93 -13.03
N GLN A 509 6.22 31.10 -12.44
CA GLN A 509 6.37 31.32 -11.00
C GLN A 509 5.10 30.94 -10.23
N ALA A 510 3.91 31.34 -10.72
CA ALA A 510 2.65 31.17 -9.99
C ALA A 510 2.32 29.70 -9.63
N PRO A 511 2.29 28.72 -10.57
CA PRO A 511 2.02 27.33 -10.23
C PRO A 511 3.16 26.68 -9.41
N LEU A 512 4.43 27.01 -9.68
CA LEU A 512 5.56 26.50 -8.89
C LEU A 512 5.46 26.91 -7.41
N GLN A 513 5.23 28.19 -7.14
CA GLN A 513 5.06 28.67 -5.77
C GLN A 513 3.77 28.15 -5.13
N ALA A 514 2.69 27.95 -5.89
CA ALA A 514 1.47 27.35 -5.37
C ALA A 514 1.65 25.87 -4.97
N MET A 515 2.38 25.09 -5.79
CA MET A 515 2.74 23.70 -5.49
C MET A 515 3.67 23.60 -4.28
N TYR A 516 4.72 24.44 -4.21
CA TYR A 516 5.60 24.50 -3.05
C TYR A 516 4.86 24.84 -1.75
N ASN A 517 3.97 25.84 -1.78
CA ASN A 517 3.11 26.19 -0.65
C ASN A 517 2.11 25.07 -0.26
N ALA A 518 1.82 24.13 -1.17
CA ALA A 518 1.02 22.92 -0.94
C ALA A 518 1.88 21.68 -0.56
N GLY A 519 3.15 21.88 -0.20
CA GLY A 519 4.08 20.84 0.24
C GLY A 519 4.69 19.99 -0.87
N VAL A 520 4.75 20.51 -2.10
CA VAL A 520 5.27 19.80 -3.29
C VAL A 520 6.53 20.50 -3.80
N THR A 521 7.69 19.90 -3.57
CA THR A 521 8.95 20.39 -4.16
C THR A 521 8.99 20.05 -5.65
N THR A 522 9.37 21.02 -6.47
CA THR A 522 9.67 20.81 -7.90
C THR A 522 11.17 20.97 -8.14
N TYR A 523 11.84 19.86 -8.41
CA TYR A 523 13.21 19.83 -8.91
C TYR A 523 13.23 20.17 -10.41
N VAL A 524 14.32 20.78 -10.89
CA VAL A 524 14.44 21.26 -12.27
C VAL A 524 15.75 20.79 -12.88
N ILE A 525 15.67 20.07 -13.99
CA ILE A 525 16.80 19.62 -14.79
C ILE A 525 16.78 20.41 -16.09
N GLY A 526 17.85 21.19 -16.33
CA GLY A 526 18.13 21.76 -17.63
C GLY A 526 18.77 20.69 -18.51
N PHE A 527 18.14 20.35 -19.62
CA PHE A 527 18.56 19.23 -20.47
C PHE A 527 18.95 19.63 -21.90
N GLY A 528 20.07 19.07 -22.41
CA GLY A 528 20.54 19.26 -23.79
C GLY A 528 21.37 20.53 -24.04
N ASP A 529 21.68 20.82 -25.31
CA ASP A 529 22.67 21.86 -25.69
C ASP A 529 22.29 23.29 -25.28
N LEU A 530 20.99 23.63 -25.32
CA LEU A 530 20.48 25.01 -25.22
C LEU A 530 20.52 25.60 -23.79
N VAL A 531 20.75 24.76 -22.77
CA VAL A 531 20.79 25.13 -21.34
C VAL A 531 21.93 26.08 -21.00
N ASN A 532 23.01 26.04 -21.78
CA ASN A 532 24.27 26.74 -21.51
C ASN A 532 24.21 28.25 -21.76
N SER A 533 23.09 28.80 -22.26
CA SER A 533 22.94 30.24 -22.45
C SER A 533 22.76 30.97 -21.10
N PRO A 534 23.31 32.18 -20.91
CA PRO A 534 23.10 32.95 -19.68
C PRO A 534 21.62 33.26 -19.38
N GLN A 535 20.77 33.26 -20.40
CA GLN A 535 19.32 33.46 -20.25
C GLN A 535 18.64 32.16 -19.80
N SER A 536 18.97 31.02 -20.43
CA SER A 536 18.49 29.69 -20.06
C SER A 536 18.87 29.36 -18.61
N MET A 537 20.14 29.52 -18.24
CA MET A 537 20.61 29.34 -16.86
C MET A 537 19.87 30.24 -15.86
N THR A 538 19.49 31.46 -16.24
CA THR A 538 18.71 32.35 -15.36
C THR A 538 17.27 31.83 -15.20
N LYS A 539 16.62 31.41 -16.29
CA LYS A 539 15.27 30.82 -16.26
C LYS A 539 15.22 29.51 -15.46
N LEU A 540 16.18 28.61 -15.68
CA LEU A 540 16.33 27.34 -14.96
C LEU A 540 16.51 27.57 -13.44
N ASN A 541 17.41 28.48 -13.05
CA ASN A 541 17.59 28.86 -11.65
C ASN A 541 16.32 29.48 -11.05
N ASN A 542 15.62 30.37 -11.78
CA ASN A 542 14.37 30.95 -11.33
C ASN A 542 13.32 29.85 -11.05
N MET A 543 13.16 28.89 -11.97
CA MET A 543 12.22 27.76 -11.79
C MET A 543 12.58 26.90 -10.57
N ALA A 544 13.85 26.53 -10.39
CA ALA A 544 14.30 25.76 -9.24
C ALA A 544 14.03 26.50 -7.92
N ASN A 545 14.34 27.81 -7.86
CA ASN A 545 14.08 28.64 -6.68
C ASN A 545 12.57 28.80 -6.38
N TRP A 546 11.73 28.95 -7.42
CA TRP A 546 10.28 29.05 -7.23
C TRP A 546 9.63 27.72 -6.82
N GLY A 547 10.12 26.59 -7.33
CA GLY A 547 9.63 25.24 -7.04
C GLY A 547 10.10 24.64 -5.71
N SER A 548 11.10 25.26 -5.05
CA SER A 548 11.70 24.79 -3.79
C SER A 548 11.67 25.83 -2.66
N GLY A 549 11.10 27.01 -2.89
CA GLY A 549 11.21 28.14 -1.96
C GLY A 549 12.63 28.70 -1.81
N GLY A 550 13.58 28.28 -2.66
CA GLY A 550 14.97 28.71 -2.66
C GLY A 550 15.95 27.78 -1.92
N SER A 551 15.60 26.50 -1.71
CA SER A 551 16.58 25.49 -1.28
C SER A 551 17.36 24.91 -2.46
N GLU A 552 16.69 24.70 -3.60
CA GLU A 552 17.26 24.01 -4.76
C GLU A 552 17.77 24.95 -5.85
N MET A 553 18.81 24.49 -6.53
CA MET A 553 19.29 25.00 -7.81
C MET A 553 18.90 24.03 -8.93
N TYR A 554 19.04 24.42 -10.19
CA TYR A 554 18.80 23.49 -11.30
C TYR A 554 19.97 22.51 -11.46
N TYR A 555 19.67 21.33 -11.99
CA TYR A 555 20.65 20.30 -12.37
C TYR A 555 21.00 20.49 -13.86
N ASP A 556 22.28 20.50 -14.20
CA ASP A 556 22.78 20.66 -15.58
C ASP A 556 23.03 19.28 -16.22
N ALA A 557 22.28 18.95 -17.27
CA ALA A 557 22.28 17.64 -17.91
C ALA A 557 22.43 17.76 -19.44
N ASN A 558 23.67 17.96 -19.91
CA ASN A 558 23.96 18.14 -21.33
C ASN A 558 23.91 16.85 -22.19
N ASN A 559 23.60 15.68 -21.61
CA ASN A 559 23.45 14.39 -22.31
C ASN A 559 22.68 13.36 -21.44
N GLN A 560 22.32 12.21 -22.01
CA GLN A 560 21.61 11.12 -21.32
C GLN A 560 22.23 10.74 -19.96
N ALA A 561 23.53 10.43 -19.91
CA ALA A 561 24.18 9.98 -18.68
C ALA A 561 24.26 11.08 -17.61
N ALA A 562 24.21 12.36 -18.01
CA ALA A 562 24.07 13.48 -17.08
C ALA A 562 22.62 13.65 -16.57
N LEU A 563 21.61 13.31 -17.39
CA LEU A 563 20.21 13.25 -16.99
C LEU A 563 19.95 12.08 -16.02
N GLU A 564 20.45 10.88 -16.34
CA GLU A 564 20.44 9.71 -15.45
C GLU A 564 21.07 10.04 -14.08
N ALA A 565 22.24 10.69 -14.07
CA ALA A 565 22.91 11.09 -12.84
C ALA A 565 22.14 12.18 -12.05
N ALA A 566 21.50 13.14 -12.72
CA ALA A 566 20.67 14.16 -12.08
C ALA A 566 19.40 13.55 -11.47
N LEU A 567 18.73 12.64 -12.20
CA LEU A 567 17.58 11.87 -11.73
C LEU A 567 17.94 11.04 -10.49
N ALA A 568 19.05 10.28 -10.54
CA ALA A 568 19.55 9.51 -9.41
C ALA A 568 19.80 10.38 -8.18
N ASN A 569 20.45 11.53 -8.34
CA ASN A 569 20.77 12.41 -7.20
C ASN A 569 19.54 13.11 -6.59
N ILE A 570 18.47 13.34 -7.36
CA ILE A 570 17.17 13.79 -6.84
C ILE A 570 16.52 12.67 -6.00
N ILE A 571 16.56 11.42 -6.48
CA ILE A 571 16.05 10.25 -5.74
C ILE A 571 16.83 10.02 -4.43
N GLU A 572 18.16 10.16 -4.42
CA GLU A 572 18.99 10.00 -3.21
C GLU A 572 18.60 10.95 -2.06
N GLN A 573 17.93 12.06 -2.36
CA GLN A 573 17.46 13.04 -1.37
C GLN A 573 16.10 12.67 -0.77
N ILE A 574 15.38 11.71 -1.36
CA ILE A 574 14.06 11.29 -0.89
C ILE A 574 14.24 10.39 0.34
N THR A 575 13.68 10.81 1.46
CA THR A 575 13.63 10.00 2.69
C THR A 575 12.53 8.95 2.57
N PHE A 576 12.91 7.72 2.22
CA PHE A 576 12.04 6.56 2.26
C PHE A 576 11.89 6.04 3.70
N ASP A 577 10.76 5.38 3.98
CA ASP A 577 10.58 4.64 5.23
C ASP A 577 11.21 3.24 5.09
N PRO A 578 12.24 2.89 5.89
CA PRO A 578 12.93 1.59 5.79
C PRO A 578 12.06 0.41 6.24
N CYS A 579 10.89 0.67 6.83
CA CYS A 579 10.00 -0.34 7.39
C CYS A 579 8.82 -0.70 6.45
N CYS A 580 8.73 -0.06 5.27
CA CYS A 580 7.67 -0.33 4.31
C CYS A 580 7.83 -1.67 3.59
N GLY A 581 6.72 -2.37 3.40
CA GLY A 581 6.62 -3.46 2.42
C GLY A 581 6.57 -2.86 1.01
N PHE A 582 7.70 -2.92 0.31
CA PHE A 582 7.83 -2.37 -1.04
C PHE A 582 7.09 -3.23 -2.08
N VAL A 583 6.59 -2.58 -3.14
CA VAL A 583 6.12 -3.32 -4.33
C VAL A 583 7.32 -4.08 -4.91
N ASN A 584 7.12 -5.20 -5.59
CA ASN A 584 8.22 -5.90 -6.26
C ASN A 584 7.87 -6.12 -7.73
N CYS A 585 8.27 -5.15 -8.56
CA CYS A 585 7.98 -5.15 -10.00
C CYS A 585 8.61 -6.34 -10.75
N ALA A 586 9.60 -7.02 -10.15
CA ALA A 586 10.18 -8.26 -10.68
C ALA A 586 9.45 -9.55 -10.26
N LEU A 587 8.42 -9.47 -9.42
CA LEU A 587 7.52 -10.59 -9.05
C LEU A 587 6.06 -10.33 -9.44
N ASN A 588 5.65 -9.07 -9.47
CA ASN A 588 4.39 -8.59 -10.00
C ASN A 588 4.70 -7.29 -10.76
N PRO A 589 5.01 -7.34 -12.07
CA PRO A 589 5.12 -6.16 -12.92
C PRO A 589 3.76 -5.41 -12.99
N GLU A 590 3.61 -4.47 -13.94
CA GLU A 590 2.26 -4.02 -14.34
C GLU A 590 1.35 -5.23 -14.61
N PRO A 591 0.02 -5.13 -14.37
CA PRO A 591 -0.90 -6.20 -14.72
C PRO A 591 -0.96 -6.38 -16.24
N ASP A 592 -0.16 -7.31 -16.76
CA ASP A 592 -0.35 -7.84 -18.10
C ASP A 592 -1.71 -8.56 -18.20
N THR A 593 -2.26 -8.63 -19.41
CA THR A 593 -3.54 -9.29 -19.69
C THR A 593 -3.50 -10.82 -19.55
N ASN A 594 -2.38 -11.38 -19.09
CA ASN A 594 -1.99 -12.79 -19.11
C ASN A 594 -1.87 -13.35 -20.55
N GLU A 595 -1.80 -12.48 -21.55
CA GLU A 595 -1.38 -12.79 -22.92
C GLU A 595 0.15 -12.69 -23.01
N PRO A 596 0.85 -13.65 -23.66
CA PRO A 596 2.32 -13.65 -23.73
C PRO A 596 2.85 -12.55 -24.66
N ASP A 597 3.95 -11.90 -24.25
CA ASP A 597 4.56 -10.78 -24.96
C ASP A 597 4.68 -10.98 -26.48
N PRO A 598 4.35 -9.96 -27.30
CA PRO A 598 4.71 -9.95 -28.71
C PRO A 598 6.23 -9.89 -28.84
N LEU A 599 6.85 -11.05 -29.11
CA LEU A 599 8.29 -11.21 -29.26
C LEU A 599 8.90 -10.11 -30.16
N PRO A 600 10.03 -9.50 -29.78
CA PRO A 600 10.67 -8.49 -30.59
C PRO A 600 11.00 -9.06 -31.98
N PRO A 601 10.82 -8.29 -33.07
CA PRO A 601 10.92 -8.81 -34.43
C PRO A 601 12.30 -9.40 -34.69
N GLU A 602 12.36 -10.69 -35.06
CA GLU A 602 13.63 -11.35 -35.34
C GLU A 602 14.41 -10.58 -36.41
N THR A 603 15.59 -10.10 -36.02
CA THR A 603 16.53 -9.44 -36.92
C THR A 603 17.14 -10.49 -37.86
N THR A 604 16.45 -10.71 -38.98
CA THR A 604 16.80 -11.65 -40.07
C THR A 604 18.15 -11.30 -40.69
N SER A 605 19.20 -11.69 -39.97
CA SER A 605 20.60 -11.41 -40.26
C SER A 605 21.03 -12.27 -41.45
N THR A 606 20.95 -11.69 -42.64
CA THR A 606 21.29 -12.34 -43.92
C THR A 606 22.80 -12.42 -44.15
N THR A 607 23.54 -12.98 -43.19
CA THR A 607 24.98 -13.27 -43.29
C THR A 607 25.25 -14.34 -44.34
N SER A 608 25.35 -13.88 -45.59
CA SER A 608 25.64 -14.70 -46.76
C SER A 608 27.15 -14.93 -46.91
N GLU A 609 27.77 -15.63 -45.95
CA GLU A 609 29.17 -16.07 -46.06
C GLU A 609 29.25 -17.59 -46.26
N SER A 610 29.93 -17.98 -47.33
CA SER A 610 30.12 -19.36 -47.75
C SER A 610 31.57 -19.75 -47.52
N GLU A 611 31.82 -20.80 -46.72
CA GLU A 611 32.96 -21.69 -47.01
C GLU A 611 32.78 -23.12 -46.44
N THR A 612 32.92 -24.09 -47.35
CA THR A 612 33.34 -25.49 -47.22
C THR A 612 33.32 -26.22 -45.85
N ASP A 613 32.43 -27.22 -45.77
CA ASP A 613 32.80 -28.65 -45.85
C ASP A 613 33.90 -29.22 -44.91
N THR A 614 33.52 -30.12 -43.98
CA THR A 614 34.09 -31.48 -43.80
C THR A 614 33.26 -32.29 -42.77
N ASP A 615 33.11 -33.60 -43.00
CA ASP A 615 32.48 -34.58 -42.11
C ASP A 615 32.98 -34.61 -40.65
N THR A 616 32.11 -35.02 -39.72
CA THR A 616 32.24 -36.34 -39.03
C THR A 616 30.95 -36.68 -38.28
N ALA A 617 30.15 -37.59 -38.83
CA ALA A 617 29.15 -38.31 -38.05
C ALA A 617 29.82 -39.46 -37.27
N THR A 618 29.37 -39.73 -36.04
CA THR A 618 29.62 -41.01 -35.38
C THR A 618 28.32 -41.53 -34.79
N ALA A 619 27.59 -42.30 -35.59
CA ALA A 619 26.51 -43.13 -35.10
C ALA A 619 27.10 -44.31 -34.29
N THR A 620 26.34 -44.84 -33.33
CA THR A 620 26.52 -46.20 -32.83
C THR A 620 25.14 -46.79 -32.60
N ASP A 621 24.93 -47.98 -33.12
CA ASP A 621 23.62 -48.57 -33.42
C ASP A 621 23.51 -49.96 -32.77
N THR A 622 22.38 -50.23 -32.13
CA THR A 622 21.79 -51.56 -31.78
C THR A 622 20.48 -51.28 -30.99
N ASP A 623 19.25 -51.61 -31.43
CA ASP A 623 18.67 -52.89 -31.91
C ASP A 623 18.39 -53.88 -30.75
N THR A 624 17.18 -54.42 -30.47
CA THR A 624 15.76 -54.15 -30.90
C THR A 624 14.88 -54.13 -29.60
N THR A 625 13.53 -54.11 -29.47
CA THR A 625 12.28 -54.43 -30.25
C THR A 625 11.11 -53.66 -29.53
N ASP A 626 9.81 -53.63 -29.86
CA ASP A 626 8.89 -54.34 -30.79
C ASP A 626 7.64 -53.46 -31.11
N THR A 627 6.62 -54.01 -31.79
CA THR A 627 5.20 -53.59 -31.96
C THR A 627 4.77 -52.14 -31.60
N GLY A 628 4.17 -51.30 -32.46
CA GLY A 628 3.79 -51.42 -33.88
C GLY A 628 2.28 -51.23 -34.16
N VAL A 629 1.90 -50.37 -35.12
CA VAL A 629 0.59 -50.32 -35.82
C VAL A 629 0.67 -49.43 -37.09
N THR A 630 -0.19 -49.70 -38.09
CA THR A 630 -0.33 -49.02 -39.41
C THR A 630 -0.94 -47.61 -39.32
N ALA A 631 -0.69 -46.58 -40.17
CA ALA A 631 -0.19 -46.44 -41.56
C ALA A 631 -1.26 -46.27 -42.68
N THR A 632 -1.43 -45.02 -43.14
CA THR A 632 -1.78 -44.48 -44.49
C THR A 632 -1.75 -42.94 -44.36
N ASP A 633 -0.95 -42.11 -45.04
CA ASP A 633 -0.41 -42.07 -46.42
C ASP A 633 -1.32 -41.33 -47.42
N THR A 634 -0.73 -40.44 -48.22
CA THR A 634 -1.39 -39.24 -48.78
C THR A 634 -0.81 -38.80 -50.13
N ASP A 635 -1.55 -38.93 -51.22
CA ASP A 635 -1.30 -38.19 -52.48
C ASP A 635 -2.56 -38.12 -53.37
N SER A 636 -2.72 -37.03 -54.13
CA SER A 636 -2.99 -37.01 -55.59
C SER A 636 -3.40 -35.61 -56.08
N THR A 637 -2.43 -34.87 -56.64
CA THR A 637 -2.53 -34.11 -57.92
C THR A 637 -3.65 -33.08 -58.22
N ASP A 638 -3.23 -31.84 -58.57
CA ASP A 638 -3.61 -31.01 -59.76
C ASP A 638 -5.10 -30.71 -60.09
N THR A 639 -5.51 -29.59 -60.70
CA THR A 639 -4.83 -28.73 -61.71
C THR A 639 -5.43 -27.30 -61.79
N ASP A 640 -4.69 -26.41 -62.49
CA ASP A 640 -5.13 -25.25 -63.30
C ASP A 640 -5.64 -23.92 -62.68
N THR A 641 -4.86 -22.89 -63.03
CA THR A 641 -5.09 -21.42 -63.06
C THR A 641 -5.73 -21.00 -64.42
N PRO A 642 -5.80 -19.72 -64.88
CA PRO A 642 -5.86 -18.37 -64.25
C PRO A 642 -6.99 -17.45 -64.86
N VAL A 643 -6.85 -16.12 -64.70
CA VAL A 643 -7.29 -14.99 -65.59
C VAL A 643 -8.43 -14.06 -65.13
N THR A 644 -8.02 -12.97 -64.45
CA THR A 644 -8.13 -11.53 -64.81
C THR A 644 -9.33 -10.92 -65.59
N THR A 645 -9.71 -9.71 -65.13
CA THR A 645 -10.13 -8.47 -65.88
C THR A 645 -11.61 -8.07 -66.14
N THR A 646 -11.90 -6.80 -65.77
CA THR A 646 -12.81 -5.78 -66.41
C THR A 646 -14.36 -5.82 -66.33
N GLU A 647 -14.89 -4.82 -65.59
CA GLU A 647 -15.74 -3.68 -66.05
C GLU A 647 -17.27 -3.75 -66.39
N THR A 648 -18.03 -2.94 -65.63
CA THR A 648 -19.15 -2.02 -66.00
C THR A 648 -20.64 -2.43 -66.23
N THR A 649 -21.49 -1.42 -65.95
CA THR A 649 -22.81 -1.01 -66.54
C THR A 649 -24.18 -1.49 -65.99
N ASP A 650 -24.89 -0.50 -65.38
CA ASP A 650 -26.27 0.00 -65.66
C ASP A 650 -27.57 -0.61 -65.08
N GLY A 651 -28.53 0.29 -64.78
CA GLY A 651 -29.98 0.01 -64.63
C GLY A 651 -30.64 0.36 -63.27
N THR A 652 -30.65 1.60 -62.76
CA THR A 652 -31.43 2.80 -63.20
C THR A 652 -32.96 2.73 -62.96
N SER A 653 -33.49 3.57 -62.04
CA SER A 653 -34.84 4.18 -62.15
C SER A 653 -35.01 5.45 -61.29
N ALA A 654 -35.70 6.46 -61.85
CA ALA A 654 -36.10 7.75 -61.23
C ALA A 654 -37.16 7.58 -60.11
N GLY A 655 -37.56 8.57 -59.29
CA GLY A 655 -37.52 10.06 -59.30
C GLY A 655 -38.96 10.63 -59.15
N PRO A 656 -39.25 11.95 -59.00
CA PRO A 656 -38.40 13.15 -59.16
C PRO A 656 -38.52 14.20 -57.99
N THR A 657 -38.19 15.48 -58.28
CA THR A 657 -37.90 16.63 -57.39
C THR A 657 -39.06 17.62 -57.08
N THR A 658 -38.75 18.65 -56.25
CA THR A 658 -39.19 20.09 -56.22
C THR A 658 -39.86 20.62 -54.93
N ASP A 659 -39.72 21.88 -54.45
CA ASP A 659 -38.61 22.87 -54.49
C ASP A 659 -38.85 24.11 -53.55
N THR A 660 -37.76 24.83 -53.17
CA THR A 660 -37.66 26.23 -52.64
C THR A 660 -38.17 26.65 -51.21
N PRO A 661 -37.61 27.73 -50.60
CA PRO A 661 -37.87 28.20 -49.21
C PRO A 661 -38.79 29.46 -49.11
N PRO A 662 -39.10 29.99 -47.90
CA PRO A 662 -38.42 31.23 -47.43
C PRO A 662 -38.29 31.40 -45.89
N THR A 663 -38.07 32.65 -45.45
CA THR A 663 -37.60 33.13 -44.12
C THR A 663 -38.69 33.56 -43.11
N THR A 664 -38.23 34.01 -41.93
CA THR A 664 -38.80 35.02 -40.97
C THR A 664 -39.86 34.65 -39.92
N THR A 665 -39.49 34.92 -38.65
CA THR A 665 -40.26 35.68 -37.61
C THR A 665 -41.55 35.09 -37.02
N ASP A 666 -41.54 34.69 -35.73
CA ASP A 666 -42.17 35.47 -34.63
C ASP A 666 -41.93 34.93 -33.20
N THR A 667 -42.02 35.83 -32.22
CA THR A 667 -42.15 35.63 -30.75
C THR A 667 -43.47 36.35 -30.32
N PRO A 668 -43.96 36.40 -29.05
CA PRO A 668 -43.53 35.76 -27.79
C PRO A 668 -44.70 35.14 -26.97
N THR A 669 -44.42 34.61 -25.76
CA THR A 669 -45.19 34.93 -24.52
C THR A 669 -44.53 34.38 -23.24
N THR A 670 -44.23 35.25 -22.27
CA THR A 670 -44.58 35.12 -20.83
C THR A 670 -44.27 36.42 -20.08
N SER A 671 -45.29 37.00 -19.46
CA SER A 671 -45.26 38.07 -18.43
C SER A 671 -44.94 37.50 -17.04
N ASP A 672 -44.54 38.23 -15.98
CA ASP A 672 -44.16 39.64 -15.71
C ASP A 672 -43.04 39.62 -14.63
N GLY A 673 -42.15 40.62 -14.47
CA GLY A 673 -42.33 41.84 -13.62
C GLY A 673 -42.29 41.51 -12.10
N THR A 674 -41.43 42.09 -11.24
CA THR A 674 -40.68 43.38 -11.18
C THR A 674 -39.20 43.15 -10.78
N GLY A 675 -38.20 44.04 -10.94
CA GLY A 675 -38.15 45.52 -10.92
C GLY A 675 -37.85 46.03 -9.49
N THR A 676 -36.82 46.84 -9.18
CA THR A 676 -35.79 47.51 -10.03
C THR A 676 -34.59 48.01 -9.19
N SER A 677 -33.40 48.18 -9.82
CA SER A 677 -32.32 49.19 -9.61
C SER A 677 -31.88 49.66 -8.19
N GLU A 678 -30.57 49.64 -7.85
CA GLU A 678 -29.57 50.75 -7.94
C GLU A 678 -29.86 51.98 -7.02
N SER A 679 -28.90 52.67 -6.37
CA SER A 679 -27.46 52.47 -6.14
C SER A 679 -26.95 53.49 -5.09
N ASP A 680 -25.68 53.34 -4.68
CA ASP A 680 -24.73 54.41 -4.31
C ASP A 680 -24.72 55.09 -2.90
N THR A 681 -23.49 55.29 -2.39
CA THR A 681 -23.01 56.22 -1.32
C THR A 681 -23.65 56.30 0.09
N GLY A 682 -22.80 56.46 1.13
CA GLY A 682 -23.10 57.39 2.24
C GLY A 682 -22.88 56.94 3.71
N GLU A 683 -21.63 56.99 4.20
CA GLU A 683 -21.34 57.30 5.61
C GLU A 683 -21.26 58.84 5.80
N PRO A 684 -21.20 59.43 7.02
CA PRO A 684 -21.36 58.87 8.38
C PRO A 684 -22.24 59.73 9.36
N THR A 685 -22.15 59.45 10.68
CA THR A 685 -22.24 60.38 11.86
C THR A 685 -23.40 60.29 12.89
N THR A 686 -23.08 59.67 14.05
CA THR A 686 -23.26 60.13 15.46
C THR A 686 -24.63 60.49 16.11
N GLY A 687 -24.86 59.92 17.32
CA GLY A 687 -25.69 60.47 18.42
C GLY A 687 -26.96 59.67 18.76
N THR A 688 -27.44 59.54 20.02
CA THR A 688 -26.90 59.96 21.34
C THR A 688 -27.51 59.08 22.49
N ASN A 689 -26.93 59.14 23.70
CA ASN A 689 -27.26 58.39 24.95
C ASN A 689 -28.28 59.17 25.85
N PRO A 690 -28.57 58.88 27.16
CA PRO A 690 -28.46 57.67 28.00
C PRO A 690 -29.64 57.36 28.99
N THR A 691 -29.57 56.20 29.67
CA THR A 691 -30.03 55.92 31.08
C THR A 691 -29.52 54.52 31.51
N GLY A 692 -29.28 54.12 32.78
CA GLY A 692 -29.35 54.78 34.10
C GLY A 692 -30.58 54.37 34.94
N GLY A 693 -30.51 53.78 36.14
CA GLY A 693 -29.41 53.29 37.02
C GLY A 693 -29.96 52.16 37.96
N ASN A 694 -29.58 51.93 39.24
CA ASN A 694 -28.61 52.53 40.18
C ASN A 694 -28.49 51.61 41.46
N VAL A 695 -27.67 51.98 42.47
CA VAL A 695 -27.52 51.43 43.86
C VAL A 695 -26.67 50.15 44.01
N GLY A 696 -25.64 50.05 44.89
CA GLY A 696 -24.97 51.08 45.73
C GLY A 696 -24.01 50.53 46.81
N GLU A 697 -23.15 51.41 47.38
CA GLU A 697 -22.51 51.38 48.74
C GLU A 697 -21.55 50.22 49.19
N THR A 698 -20.44 50.39 49.95
CA THR A 698 -19.55 51.55 50.31
C THR A 698 -18.16 51.09 50.85
N ASP A 699 -17.16 51.98 50.80
CA ASP A 699 -15.90 52.17 51.59
C ASP A 699 -15.15 51.06 52.38
N GLY A 700 -13.80 51.19 52.39
CA GLY A 700 -12.88 50.58 53.37
C GLY A 700 -11.39 50.77 53.02
N THR A 701 -10.54 51.26 53.95
CA THR A 701 -9.11 51.55 53.75
C THR A 701 -8.19 50.78 54.71
N ASP A 702 -6.89 50.63 54.38
CA ASP A 702 -5.75 51.14 55.20
C ASP A 702 -4.38 50.56 54.75
N THR A 703 -3.28 51.12 55.28
CA THR A 703 -1.89 50.67 55.07
C THR A 703 -0.99 51.19 56.20
N GLU A 704 -0.37 50.34 57.03
CA GLU A 704 0.83 50.72 57.79
C GLU A 704 1.63 49.56 58.45
N ALA A 705 2.93 49.82 58.62
CA ALA A 705 3.87 49.37 59.68
C ALA A 705 4.18 47.88 60.00
N GLY A 706 5.38 47.67 60.57
CA GLY A 706 5.85 46.43 61.23
C GLY A 706 5.57 46.43 62.76
N THR A 707 6.26 45.66 63.61
CA THR A 707 7.64 45.12 63.55
C THR A 707 7.84 43.82 64.37
N ASP A 708 9.11 43.38 64.45
CA ASP A 708 9.76 42.62 65.55
C ASP A 708 9.94 41.07 65.50
N SER A 709 11.20 40.70 65.25
CA SER A 709 12.13 40.04 66.20
C SER A 709 11.78 38.69 66.85
N ASP A 710 12.59 37.66 66.57
CA ASP A 710 13.60 37.18 67.54
C ASP A 710 14.63 36.17 66.95
N ASN A 711 15.83 36.10 67.54
CA ASN A 711 16.90 35.13 67.24
C ASN A 711 17.91 35.03 68.41
N PRO A 712 18.39 33.83 68.79
CA PRO A 712 19.61 33.71 69.61
C PRO A 712 20.64 32.67 69.13
N ASP A 713 21.87 33.17 68.89
CA ASP A 713 23.20 32.68 69.32
C ASP A 713 23.69 31.21 69.15
N SER A 714 24.86 31.06 68.51
CA SER A 714 26.11 30.41 69.04
C SER A 714 27.05 29.94 67.90
N ALA A 715 27.94 30.75 67.32
CA ALA A 715 29.26 31.19 67.83
C ALA A 715 30.47 30.25 67.53
N THR A 716 31.46 30.79 66.78
CA THR A 716 32.94 30.59 66.87
C THR A 716 33.54 29.17 66.76
N SER A 717 34.53 28.84 65.92
CA SER A 717 35.24 29.44 64.76
C SER A 717 36.04 28.31 64.02
N GLY A 718 36.95 28.47 63.06
CA GLY A 718 37.67 29.64 62.48
C GLY A 718 38.46 29.27 61.19
N GLN A 719 39.31 30.18 60.69
CA GLN A 719 39.94 30.12 59.35
C GLN A 719 41.17 29.18 59.23
N THR A 720 41.41 28.64 58.02
CA THR A 720 42.61 28.97 57.20
C THR A 720 42.42 28.65 55.71
N ASP A 721 43.17 29.37 54.88
CA ASP A 721 43.06 29.48 53.42
C ASP A 721 43.61 28.27 52.63
N SER A 722 43.08 28.02 51.43
CA SER A 722 43.87 27.82 50.18
C SER A 722 42.97 27.48 48.96
N ALA A 723 43.51 27.66 47.74
CA ALA A 723 42.78 27.47 46.48
C ALA A 723 43.15 26.17 45.73
N GLY A 724 42.21 25.66 44.93
CA GLY A 724 42.40 24.54 44.00
C GLY A 724 41.08 23.79 43.74
N GLY A 725 40.65 23.47 42.53
CA GLY A 725 41.17 23.82 41.20
C GLY A 725 41.61 22.60 40.38
N CYS A 726 40.76 22.19 39.43
CA CYS A 726 40.93 21.04 38.52
C CYS A 726 40.90 19.65 39.19
N GLY A 727 40.52 18.64 38.40
CA GLY A 727 40.45 17.23 38.82
C GLY A 727 41.24 16.29 37.89
N CYS A 728 41.13 14.99 38.13
CA CYS A 728 41.69 13.90 37.33
C CYS A 728 40.79 12.67 37.50
N LYS A 729 40.42 12.01 36.39
CA LYS A 729 40.92 10.70 35.90
C LYS A 729 40.38 9.46 36.64
N VAL A 730 40.25 8.39 35.86
CA VAL A 730 40.29 7.00 36.30
C VAL A 730 41.65 6.45 35.86
N ASP A 731 42.30 5.63 36.69
CA ASP A 731 43.62 5.05 36.40
C ASP A 731 43.51 3.59 35.89
N ASP A 732 44.43 3.22 35.00
CA ASP A 732 44.65 1.83 34.56
C ASP A 732 45.44 1.03 35.62
N ALA A 733 45.28 -0.31 35.59
CA ALA A 733 46.13 -1.24 36.32
C ALA A 733 46.52 -2.44 35.42
N GLU A 734 47.80 -2.81 35.42
CA GLU A 734 48.40 -3.62 34.35
C GLU A 734 48.31 -5.15 34.55
N GLY A 735 47.92 -5.84 33.46
CA GLY A 735 48.83 -6.78 32.79
C GLY A 735 48.86 -8.27 33.19
N GLN A 736 48.80 -9.14 32.18
CA GLN A 736 49.95 -9.98 31.83
C GLN A 736 49.90 -10.55 30.39
N THR A 737 51.04 -11.04 29.93
CA THR A 737 51.38 -11.24 28.50
C THR A 737 51.06 -12.64 27.95
N ARG A 738 50.75 -12.70 26.65
CA ARG A 738 51.26 -13.69 25.66
C ARG A 738 50.82 -13.31 24.24
N GLY A 739 51.51 -13.80 23.22
CA GLY A 739 51.17 -13.52 21.82
C GLY A 739 51.82 -14.47 20.80
N LEU A 740 51.27 -14.47 19.60
CA LEU A 740 51.78 -15.02 18.33
C LEU A 740 51.32 -14.04 17.23
N LEU A 741 52.19 -13.40 16.45
CA LEU A 741 53.03 -13.88 15.34
C LEU A 741 52.34 -13.91 13.96
N ALA A 742 52.75 -12.94 13.14
CA ALA A 742 53.21 -13.07 11.73
C ALA A 742 52.33 -12.59 10.54
N SER A 743 52.92 -11.62 9.79
CA SER A 743 52.95 -11.45 8.30
C SER A 743 51.66 -11.11 7.51
N LEU A 744 51.68 -10.48 6.31
CA LEU A 744 52.57 -9.58 5.48
C LEU A 744 51.72 -9.16 4.23
N PHE A 745 51.89 -8.10 3.43
CA PHE A 745 52.77 -6.91 3.28
C PHE A 745 51.87 -5.63 3.24
N THR A 746 52.25 -4.34 3.23
CA THR A 746 53.50 -3.52 3.08
C THR A 746 53.78 -2.92 1.67
N PHE A 747 53.88 -1.57 1.63
CA PHE A 747 54.26 -0.61 0.54
C PHE A 747 53.15 -0.05 -0.39
N GLY A 748 53.13 1.27 -0.71
CA GLY A 748 54.11 2.30 -0.33
C GLY A 748 53.79 3.80 -0.57
N LEU A 749 54.78 4.61 -0.17
CA LEU A 749 54.92 6.08 -0.06
C LEU A 749 54.83 6.89 -1.38
N ALA A 750 54.78 8.24 -1.43
CA ALA A 750 54.37 9.33 -0.50
C ALA A 750 54.61 10.75 -1.13
N GLY A 751 54.04 11.80 -0.52
CA GLY A 751 54.45 13.23 -0.68
C GLY A 751 53.62 14.03 -1.70
N PHE A 752 53.32 15.33 -1.50
CA PHE A 752 54.08 16.38 -0.80
C PHE A 752 53.20 17.45 -0.11
N ILE A 753 53.79 18.26 0.78
CA ILE A 753 53.14 19.35 1.54
C ILE A 753 53.39 20.71 0.87
N ARG A 754 52.36 21.58 0.73
CA ARG A 754 52.58 23.06 0.72
C ARG A 754 51.40 23.90 1.23
N ARG A 755 51.74 25.09 1.75
CA ARG A 755 50.92 25.98 2.60
C ARG A 755 50.09 27.02 1.84
N ARG A 756 48.95 27.39 2.46
CA ARG A 756 48.38 28.76 2.63
C ARG A 756 48.42 29.75 1.46
N ARG A 757 47.25 30.35 1.19
CA ARG A 757 46.86 31.65 1.81
C ARG A 757 45.34 31.90 1.72
N ARG A 758 44.83 32.72 2.63
CA ARG A 758 43.57 33.47 2.45
C ARG A 758 43.89 34.74 1.63
N ALA A 759 42.95 35.15 0.78
CA ALA A 759 42.43 36.51 0.82
C ALA A 759 41.07 36.42 1.51
#